data_AF-A0A535JXR5-F1
#
_entry.id   AF-A0A535JXR5-F1
#
_cell.length_a   1.000
_cell.length_b   1.000
_cell.length_c   1.000
_cell.angle_alpha   90.00
_cell.angle_beta   90.00
_cell.angle_gamma   90.00
#
_symmetry.space_group_name_H-M   'P 1'
#
loop_
_entity.id
_entity.type
_entity.pdbx_description
1 polymer ?
#
loop_
_entity_poly.entity_id
_entity_poly.type
_entity_poly.pdbx_seq_one_letter_code
_entity_poly.pdbx_strand_id
1 'polypeptide(L)'
;MDIHQLRSWIFELYEPLENERQYIVYDEQRGNLLIDAPPFSERALRLVRGAGPASLLVATNAARAADADKYRQALGVQVAAHRDDAEGIPGGPDLVLGDEELVRPDARTIRVRGNGSGATVVLLRKAGGVLVAGDLDLESDAARALLPLDFSAVLSARRAPVWNAGKDDLLQLQKELPKPRKQFGILLQAPWDRAYRGRLDDKLTPNDPIVPREVTAPREAAMGPATLVVATAARELVERPRRPLQRGGLPPDERGGLPPHPLRDATDKPPAKSERPRNFAEDWSAAATARPPTTIANPETDIRPAPAVIAPRSIGSRYRRLSVDELAGVPYVDDIWGGIDLAPDGTEVAFSWNRSGTFEIYSAPVEGERIFQLTDAKERSVSPRWSPDARWVAFMRDAGGNERFDVWLVDRDGEQERNLTSEPGVTHRDIAWSPDGTKIAFTANAGGKGFAIHIIDVTTGAKRVLTDGARDDVQPRWSPDGALILFSSWREAVRTNADLFVVPASGGEANKLGTRGEVDGESLEGRWSPDGSRISFTTDSRGRQEIAVATYQAGKLGRIERMTAGIHDEYQAVWRPDGRALDYLHNEDASVSIRRVFAVSHADHAVADLPGVHSSQQIGPDNDRTVYLFQSPTRPVDVFVTGERMTEPRPITRSLPSHVDPSTLVDPVHVRYPGANGEMVPALLFVPYVEALRGSGAPPAIIFIHGGPTAQYRREWIVGTQVFVNAGYVVLAPNVRGSTGYGKKWREANRHDWGGKDLEDVARGAAWLGDAKIADPGRVGAYGASYGGYLTLMSLALRPEQFAAGVSVVGVVSWKTMYETARGDVRDYLVREFADPEKDAELYRERSPLTHAAKIRAPLLILQGANDPRVPQSEAEQVVKALREGGKEHEYHVYEGEGHGFRVTENRIDSLRRALDWFDRHLRLD
;
A
#
# COMPACT_ATOMS: atom_id res chain seq x y z
N MET A 1 -9.70 -7.54 -18.94
CA MET A 1 -9.42 -6.45 -19.89
C MET A 1 -10.40 -6.54 -21.04
N ASP A 2 -11.15 -5.48 -21.32
CA ASP A 2 -12.04 -5.40 -22.50
C ASP A 2 -11.21 -5.17 -23.77
N ILE A 3 -11.68 -5.61 -24.94
CA ILE A 3 -11.10 -5.24 -26.23
C ILE A 3 -11.19 -3.72 -26.48
N HIS A 4 -12.16 -3.03 -25.88
CA HIS A 4 -12.19 -1.56 -25.82
C HIS A 4 -11.03 -0.97 -25.01
N GLN A 5 -10.62 -1.63 -23.93
CA GLN A 5 -9.54 -1.19 -23.03
C GLN A 5 -8.15 -1.35 -23.69
N LEU A 6 -8.00 -2.34 -24.57
CA LEU A 6 -6.81 -2.52 -25.41
C LEU A 6 -6.65 -1.41 -26.47
N ARG A 7 -7.72 -0.70 -26.83
CA ARG A 7 -7.71 0.31 -27.91
C ARG A 7 -7.25 1.71 -27.49
N SER A 8 -7.37 2.12 -26.22
CA SER A 8 -6.82 3.42 -25.79
C SER A 8 -5.33 3.32 -25.43
N TRP A 9 -4.92 2.25 -24.73
CA TRP A 9 -3.56 2.11 -24.20
C TRP A 9 -2.44 1.97 -25.24
N ILE A 10 -2.75 1.58 -26.49
CA ILE A 10 -1.74 1.36 -27.53
C ILE A 10 -1.69 2.51 -28.56
N PHE A 11 -2.73 3.35 -28.68
CA PHE A 11 -2.93 4.17 -29.88
C PHE A 11 -3.08 5.69 -29.70
N GLU A 12 -2.99 6.23 -28.48
CA GLU A 12 -2.98 7.71 -28.27
C GLU A 12 -1.56 8.33 -28.27
N LEU A 13 -0.50 7.57 -28.57
CA LEU A 13 0.90 8.03 -28.53
C LEU A 13 1.79 7.68 -29.75
N TYR A 14 1.24 7.06 -30.81
CA TYR A 14 2.02 6.66 -31.99
C TYR A 14 1.71 7.49 -33.24
N GLU A 15 2.55 8.51 -33.50
CA GLU A 15 2.86 8.91 -34.88
C GLU A 15 3.96 7.99 -35.43
N PRO A 16 3.86 7.47 -36.66
CA PRO A 16 4.84 6.53 -37.21
C PRO A 16 6.13 7.24 -37.60
N LEU A 17 7.27 6.82 -37.02
CA LEU A 17 8.58 7.30 -37.41
C LEU A 17 9.12 6.50 -38.61
N GLU A 18 9.37 7.17 -39.74
CA GLU A 18 9.75 6.54 -41.02
C GLU A 18 11.00 5.62 -40.95
N ASN A 19 11.82 5.77 -39.92
CA ASN A 19 13.13 5.12 -39.75
C ASN A 19 13.14 3.91 -38.80
N GLU A 20 11.98 3.41 -38.34
CA GLU A 20 11.93 2.21 -37.48
C GLU A 20 12.57 0.97 -38.14
N ARG A 21 13.22 0.14 -37.32
CA ARG A 21 13.86 -1.13 -37.71
C ARG A 21 13.39 -2.20 -36.75
N GLN A 22 12.72 -3.24 -37.27
CA GLN A 22 12.11 -4.30 -36.47
C GLN A 22 12.85 -5.61 -36.67
N TYR A 23 13.33 -6.20 -35.59
CA TYR A 23 13.93 -7.55 -35.57
C TYR A 23 13.07 -8.51 -34.75
N ILE A 24 13.14 -9.79 -35.08
CA ILE A 24 12.62 -10.88 -34.23
C ILE A 24 13.82 -11.61 -33.65
N VAL A 25 13.81 -11.90 -32.34
CA VAL A 25 14.91 -12.64 -31.69
C VAL A 25 14.37 -13.86 -30.95
N TYR A 26 15.05 -14.99 -31.09
CA TYR A 26 14.62 -16.31 -30.66
C TYR A 26 15.63 -16.96 -29.70
N ASP A 27 15.10 -17.67 -28.70
CA ASP A 27 15.83 -18.51 -27.73
C ASP A 27 15.47 -19.98 -27.99
N GLU A 28 16.43 -20.77 -28.48
CA GLU A 28 16.24 -22.19 -28.84
C GLU A 28 15.90 -23.08 -27.64
N GLN A 29 16.40 -22.75 -26.44
CA GLN A 29 16.20 -23.57 -25.25
C GLN A 29 14.82 -23.34 -24.61
N ARG A 30 14.23 -22.15 -24.83
CA ARG A 30 12.93 -21.77 -24.25
C ARG A 30 11.79 -21.69 -25.27
N GLY A 31 12.10 -21.59 -26.56
CA GLY A 31 11.11 -21.49 -27.64
C GLY A 31 10.38 -20.15 -27.70
N ASN A 32 10.92 -19.11 -27.07
CA ASN A 32 10.35 -17.76 -27.01
C ASN A 32 10.75 -16.93 -28.24
N LEU A 33 9.83 -16.09 -28.73
CA LEU A 33 10.14 -15.00 -29.67
C LEU A 33 9.98 -13.65 -28.97
N LEU A 34 11.04 -12.86 -28.95
CA LEU A 34 10.96 -11.42 -28.78
C LEU A 34 10.60 -10.81 -30.14
N ILE A 35 9.51 -10.04 -30.19
CA ILE A 35 9.10 -9.28 -31.38
C ILE A 35 9.42 -7.82 -31.10
N ASP A 36 10.12 -7.21 -32.06
CA ASP A 36 10.69 -5.87 -32.04
C ASP A 36 11.93 -5.68 -31.13
N ALA A 37 12.90 -4.98 -31.71
CA ALA A 37 14.11 -4.49 -31.06
C ALA A 37 14.61 -3.30 -31.91
N PRO A 38 14.86 -2.13 -31.32
CA PRO A 38 15.17 -0.90 -32.06
C PRO A 38 16.55 -0.96 -32.77
N PRO A 39 16.91 0.08 -33.56
CA PRO A 39 18.25 0.22 -34.13
C PRO A 39 19.37 -0.04 -33.11
N PHE A 40 20.48 -0.65 -33.57
CA PHE A 40 21.48 -1.24 -32.69
C PHE A 40 22.06 -0.22 -31.70
N SER A 41 21.95 -0.56 -30.42
CA SER A 41 22.37 0.26 -29.30
C SER A 41 22.60 -0.62 -28.08
N GLU A 42 23.39 -0.12 -27.12
CA GLU A 42 23.57 -0.77 -25.81
C GLU A 42 22.23 -1.05 -25.10
N ARG A 43 21.23 -0.16 -25.26
CA ARG A 43 19.88 -0.37 -24.73
C ARG A 43 19.21 -1.59 -25.36
N ALA A 44 19.29 -1.74 -26.68
CA ALA A 44 18.67 -2.85 -27.40
C ALA A 44 19.38 -4.19 -27.14
N LEU A 45 20.72 -4.21 -27.09
CA LEU A 45 21.48 -5.41 -26.70
C LEU A 45 21.11 -5.91 -25.30
N ARG A 46 20.88 -5.00 -24.35
CA ARG A 46 20.47 -5.33 -22.98
C ARG A 46 19.03 -5.85 -22.92
N LEU A 47 18.12 -5.32 -23.73
CA LEU A 47 16.76 -5.88 -23.88
C LEU A 47 16.81 -7.32 -24.40
N VAL A 48 17.57 -7.57 -25.48
CA VAL A 48 17.68 -8.91 -26.09
C VAL A 48 18.32 -9.92 -25.12
N ARG A 49 19.45 -9.57 -24.48
CA ARG A 49 20.09 -10.44 -23.47
C ARG A 49 19.24 -10.63 -22.20
N GLY A 50 18.42 -9.64 -21.85
CA GLY A 50 17.51 -9.70 -20.71
C GLY A 50 16.33 -10.66 -20.91
N ALA A 51 15.90 -10.87 -22.16
CA ALA A 51 14.90 -11.89 -22.51
C ALA A 51 15.47 -13.32 -22.44
N GLY A 52 16.77 -13.50 -22.72
CA GLY A 52 17.46 -14.78 -22.62
C GLY A 52 18.74 -14.88 -23.45
N PRO A 53 19.37 -16.07 -23.51
CA PRO A 53 20.37 -16.39 -24.51
C PRO A 53 19.70 -16.47 -25.89
N ALA A 54 19.76 -15.36 -26.63
CA ALA A 54 19.37 -15.34 -28.02
C ALA A 54 20.27 -16.29 -28.85
N SER A 55 19.67 -17.13 -29.69
CA SER A 55 20.39 -17.98 -30.65
C SER A 55 20.20 -17.54 -32.10
N LEU A 56 19.03 -16.99 -32.44
CA LEU A 56 18.68 -16.58 -33.80
C LEU A 56 18.02 -15.19 -33.83
N LEU A 57 18.47 -14.32 -34.73
CA LEU A 57 17.85 -13.04 -35.06
C LEU A 57 17.32 -13.08 -36.50
N VAL A 58 16.02 -12.84 -36.70
CA VAL A 58 15.41 -12.81 -38.04
C VAL A 58 15.29 -11.36 -38.52
N ALA A 59 15.93 -11.05 -39.65
CA ALA A 59 15.81 -9.78 -40.33
C ALA A 59 14.55 -9.75 -41.22
N THR A 60 13.72 -8.70 -41.08
CA THR A 60 12.38 -8.61 -41.68
C THR A 60 12.35 -7.97 -43.07
N ASN A 61 13.38 -7.18 -43.43
CA ASN A 61 13.72 -6.85 -44.83
C ASN A 61 15.14 -6.28 -44.94
N ALA A 62 15.68 -6.28 -46.16
CA ALA A 62 16.99 -5.71 -46.49
C ALA A 62 17.16 -4.25 -46.03
N ALA A 63 16.18 -3.37 -46.33
CA ALA A 63 16.29 -1.93 -46.09
C ALA A 63 16.40 -1.55 -44.59
N ARG A 64 15.96 -2.42 -43.69
CA ARG A 64 15.99 -2.21 -42.24
C ARG A 64 17.06 -3.05 -41.51
N ALA A 65 17.79 -3.92 -42.21
CA ALA A 65 18.76 -4.86 -41.62
C ALA A 65 20.19 -4.31 -41.40
N ALA A 66 20.41 -3.01 -41.57
CA ALA A 66 21.74 -2.38 -41.59
C ALA A 66 22.59 -2.54 -40.30
N ASP A 67 22.02 -3.05 -39.20
CA ASP A 67 22.75 -3.34 -37.96
C ASP A 67 22.84 -4.84 -37.61
N ALA A 68 22.33 -5.75 -38.45
CA ALA A 68 22.22 -7.17 -38.11
C ALA A 68 23.59 -7.81 -37.77
N ASP A 69 24.65 -7.44 -38.48
CA ASP A 69 26.03 -7.88 -38.21
C ASP A 69 26.56 -7.40 -36.86
N LYS A 70 26.13 -6.22 -36.40
CA LYS A 70 26.50 -5.70 -35.07
C LYS A 70 25.82 -6.53 -33.99
N TYR A 71 24.56 -6.91 -34.19
CA TYR A 71 23.85 -7.83 -33.29
C TYR A 71 24.47 -9.24 -33.28
N ARG A 72 24.82 -9.80 -34.46
CA ARG A 72 25.60 -11.05 -34.59
C ARG A 72 26.85 -11.02 -33.72
N GLN A 73 27.73 -10.04 -33.96
CA GLN A 73 29.01 -9.91 -33.26
C GLN A 73 28.85 -9.66 -31.75
N ALA A 74 27.85 -8.87 -31.35
CA ALA A 74 27.64 -8.54 -29.94
C ALA A 74 26.89 -9.61 -29.14
N LEU A 75 26.10 -10.49 -29.77
CA LEU A 75 25.28 -11.48 -29.08
C LEU A 75 25.73 -12.93 -29.30
N GLY A 76 26.47 -13.22 -30.38
CA GLY A 76 26.73 -14.58 -30.82
C GLY A 76 25.53 -15.25 -31.52
N VAL A 77 24.50 -14.47 -31.89
CA VAL A 77 23.33 -14.96 -32.62
C VAL A 77 23.68 -15.28 -34.08
N GLN A 78 23.08 -16.32 -34.62
CA GLN A 78 22.91 -16.44 -36.07
C GLN A 78 21.91 -15.38 -36.56
N VAL A 79 22.12 -14.85 -37.76
CA VAL A 79 21.14 -13.99 -38.45
C VAL A 79 20.45 -14.80 -39.54
N ALA A 80 19.13 -14.96 -39.43
CA ALA A 80 18.30 -15.47 -40.51
C ALA A 80 17.67 -14.33 -41.32
N ALA A 81 17.45 -14.57 -42.62
CA ALA A 81 16.66 -13.70 -43.48
C ALA A 81 16.01 -14.49 -44.61
N HIS A 82 14.92 -13.97 -45.18
CA HIS A 82 14.37 -14.54 -46.40
C HIS A 82 15.34 -14.37 -47.58
N ARG A 83 15.38 -15.33 -48.50
CA ARG A 83 16.27 -15.31 -49.69
C ARG A 83 16.19 -14.01 -50.51
N ASP A 84 15.00 -13.43 -50.64
CA ASP A 84 14.78 -12.16 -51.34
C ASP A 84 15.38 -10.93 -50.62
N ASP A 85 15.75 -11.05 -49.34
CA ASP A 85 16.37 -9.98 -48.53
C ASP A 85 17.87 -10.23 -48.25
N ALA A 86 18.36 -11.45 -48.44
CA ALA A 86 19.66 -11.92 -47.98
C ALA A 86 20.85 -11.09 -48.51
N GLU A 87 20.80 -10.68 -49.78
CA GLU A 87 21.86 -9.89 -50.43
C GLU A 87 21.99 -8.46 -49.86
N GLY A 88 20.95 -7.96 -49.19
CA GLY A 88 20.93 -6.61 -48.61
C GLY A 88 21.44 -6.51 -47.18
N ILE A 89 21.89 -7.62 -46.58
CA ILE A 89 22.33 -7.67 -45.18
C ILE A 89 23.86 -7.50 -45.10
N PRO A 90 24.38 -6.58 -44.26
CA PRO A 90 25.82 -6.49 -44.02
C PRO A 90 26.41 -7.82 -43.55
N GLY A 91 27.43 -8.31 -44.27
CA GLY A 91 28.03 -9.64 -44.04
C GLY A 91 27.20 -10.83 -44.55
N GLY A 92 26.03 -10.60 -45.16
CA GLY A 92 25.02 -11.64 -45.46
C GLY A 92 24.33 -12.18 -44.21
N PRO A 93 23.26 -12.99 -44.33
CA PRO A 93 22.72 -13.79 -43.24
C PRO A 93 23.50 -15.11 -43.06
N ASP A 94 23.49 -15.66 -41.85
CA ASP A 94 24.02 -16.98 -41.52
C ASP A 94 23.04 -18.10 -41.93
N LEU A 95 21.75 -17.78 -42.05
CA LEU A 95 20.67 -18.68 -42.46
C LEU A 95 19.77 -18.00 -43.52
N VAL A 96 19.64 -18.63 -44.69
CA VAL A 96 18.77 -18.15 -45.78
C VAL A 96 17.48 -18.96 -45.81
N LEU A 97 16.36 -18.33 -45.45
CA LEU A 97 15.04 -18.94 -45.40
C LEU A 97 14.33 -18.85 -46.76
N GLY A 98 13.60 -19.90 -47.16
CA GLY A 98 12.51 -19.83 -48.14
C GLY A 98 11.13 -19.61 -47.50
N ASP A 99 10.09 -19.48 -48.35
CA ASP A 99 8.68 -19.22 -47.99
C ASP A 99 7.98 -20.31 -47.14
N GLU A 100 8.69 -21.36 -46.71
CA GLU A 100 8.17 -22.39 -45.79
C GLU A 100 9.05 -22.59 -44.54
N GLU A 101 10.21 -21.92 -44.44
CA GLU A 101 11.28 -22.30 -43.50
C GLU A 101 11.26 -21.47 -42.20
N LEU A 102 10.37 -21.86 -41.29
CA LEU A 102 10.57 -21.69 -39.83
C LEU A 102 9.82 -22.82 -39.11
N VAL A 103 10.40 -24.03 -39.16
CA VAL A 103 9.65 -25.29 -38.99
C VAL A 103 9.33 -25.62 -37.53
N ARG A 104 8.25 -25.02 -37.02
CA ARG A 104 7.44 -25.57 -35.92
C ARG A 104 5.96 -25.65 -36.35
N PRO A 105 5.10 -26.49 -35.73
CA PRO A 105 3.68 -26.62 -36.11
C PRO A 105 2.83 -25.36 -35.92
N ASP A 106 3.38 -24.35 -35.25
CA ASP A 106 2.76 -23.12 -34.78
C ASP A 106 3.38 -21.83 -35.36
N ALA A 107 4.42 -21.92 -36.22
CA ALA A 107 5.05 -20.77 -36.86
C ALA A 107 5.32 -21.01 -38.36
N ARG A 108 5.24 -19.95 -39.19
CA ARG A 108 5.68 -19.94 -40.60
C ARG A 108 6.16 -18.55 -41.01
N THR A 109 7.14 -18.47 -41.91
CA THR A 109 7.61 -17.22 -42.53
C THR A 109 7.18 -17.19 -43.99
N ILE A 110 6.57 -16.10 -44.46
CA ILE A 110 6.11 -15.93 -45.86
C ILE A 110 6.51 -14.56 -46.42
N ARG A 111 6.80 -14.47 -47.72
CA ARG A 111 7.05 -13.19 -48.41
C ARG A 111 5.77 -12.66 -49.06
N VAL A 112 5.23 -11.56 -48.54
CA VAL A 112 4.06 -10.88 -49.12
C VAL A 112 4.55 -9.90 -50.19
N ARG A 113 4.23 -10.16 -51.46
CA ARG A 113 4.75 -9.41 -52.62
C ARG A 113 3.72 -8.41 -53.19
N GLY A 114 4.13 -7.16 -53.38
CA GLY A 114 3.44 -6.16 -54.19
C GLY A 114 4.41 -5.47 -55.14
N ASN A 115 4.13 -5.51 -56.46
CA ASN A 115 4.79 -4.76 -57.54
C ASN A 115 6.28 -4.38 -57.34
N GLY A 116 7.12 -5.39 -57.06
CA GLY A 116 8.58 -5.24 -56.97
C GLY A 116 9.16 -5.00 -55.58
N SER A 117 8.35 -4.61 -54.58
CA SER A 117 8.79 -4.48 -53.18
C SER A 117 7.90 -5.30 -52.25
N GLY A 118 8.34 -6.53 -51.94
CA GLY A 118 7.69 -7.37 -50.93
C GLY A 118 8.20 -7.10 -49.51
N ALA A 119 7.50 -7.65 -48.52
CA ALA A 119 7.88 -7.64 -47.11
C ALA A 119 7.80 -9.04 -46.51
N THR A 120 8.72 -9.39 -45.61
CA THR A 120 8.76 -10.70 -44.96
C THR A 120 7.90 -10.66 -43.69
N VAL A 121 6.99 -11.62 -43.57
CA VAL A 121 5.96 -11.67 -42.53
C VAL A 121 5.98 -13.02 -41.86
N VAL A 122 6.03 -13.03 -40.53
CA VAL A 122 5.95 -14.24 -39.71
C VAL A 122 4.51 -14.41 -39.20
N LEU A 123 3.95 -15.59 -39.48
CA LEU A 123 2.63 -16.02 -39.02
C LEU A 123 2.79 -16.94 -37.81
N LEU A 124 2.15 -16.60 -36.70
CA LEU A 124 2.22 -17.32 -35.43
C LEU A 124 0.82 -17.80 -35.01
N ARG A 125 0.67 -19.09 -34.68
CA ARG A 125 -0.62 -19.71 -34.35
C ARG A 125 -0.85 -19.65 -32.84
N LYS A 126 -1.94 -19.00 -32.41
CA LYS A 126 -2.29 -18.86 -30.98
C LYS A 126 -3.73 -19.30 -30.69
N ALA A 127 -4.05 -19.44 -29.40
CA ALA A 127 -5.43 -19.63 -28.97
C ALA A 127 -6.27 -18.39 -29.38
N GLY A 128 -7.21 -18.58 -30.30
CA GLY A 128 -8.05 -17.51 -30.86
C GLY A 128 -7.64 -16.96 -32.23
N GLY A 129 -6.72 -17.61 -32.96
CA GLY A 129 -6.45 -17.33 -34.38
C GLY A 129 -4.97 -17.28 -34.74
N VAL A 130 -4.66 -16.73 -35.92
CA VAL A 130 -3.27 -16.46 -36.34
C VAL A 130 -2.90 -15.01 -36.00
N LEU A 131 -1.69 -14.78 -35.52
CA LEU A 131 -1.07 -13.47 -35.33
C LEU A 131 -0.11 -13.21 -36.49
N VAL A 132 -0.15 -11.99 -37.03
CA VAL A 132 0.69 -11.55 -38.15
C VAL A 132 1.73 -10.55 -37.63
N ALA A 133 3.02 -10.87 -37.78
CA ALA A 133 4.14 -10.05 -37.33
C ALA A 133 5.10 -9.74 -38.51
N GLY A 134 5.22 -8.47 -38.86
CA GLY A 134 5.98 -7.97 -40.02
C GLY A 134 5.21 -6.88 -40.76
N ASP A 135 5.84 -6.27 -41.76
CA ASP A 135 5.26 -5.13 -42.49
C ASP A 135 4.22 -5.59 -43.53
N LEU A 136 2.95 -5.76 -43.13
CA LEU A 136 1.90 -6.13 -44.08
C LEU A 136 1.36 -4.89 -44.83
N ASP A 137 1.55 -4.87 -46.15
CA ASP A 137 0.94 -3.87 -47.04
C ASP A 137 -0.46 -4.36 -47.48
N LEU A 138 -1.49 -3.88 -46.77
CA LEU A 138 -2.89 -4.28 -46.92
C LEU A 138 -3.52 -3.94 -48.28
N GLU A 139 -2.89 -3.10 -49.11
CA GLU A 139 -3.39 -2.82 -50.46
C GLU A 139 -2.79 -3.75 -51.53
N SER A 140 -1.75 -4.52 -51.20
CA SER A 140 -1.16 -5.51 -52.10
C SER A 140 -2.09 -6.70 -52.36
N ASP A 141 -2.05 -7.24 -53.59
CA ASP A 141 -2.87 -8.41 -53.95
C ASP A 141 -2.48 -9.68 -53.16
N ALA A 142 -1.22 -9.77 -52.70
CA ALA A 142 -0.79 -10.83 -51.79
C ALA A 142 -1.38 -10.69 -50.38
N ALA A 143 -1.55 -9.47 -49.85
CA ALA A 143 -2.31 -9.28 -48.60
C ALA A 143 -3.81 -9.55 -48.79
N ARG A 144 -4.39 -9.18 -49.94
CA ARG A 144 -5.77 -9.54 -50.30
C ARG A 144 -5.99 -11.05 -50.36
N ALA A 145 -5.02 -11.81 -50.84
CA ALA A 145 -5.04 -13.27 -50.82
C ALA A 145 -4.95 -13.89 -49.41
N LEU A 146 -4.47 -13.14 -48.42
CA LEU A 146 -4.42 -13.54 -47.01
C LEU A 146 -5.71 -13.18 -46.23
N LEU A 147 -6.45 -12.13 -46.64
CA LEU A 147 -7.69 -11.69 -45.98
C LEU A 147 -8.74 -12.78 -45.66
N PRO A 148 -8.88 -13.89 -46.42
CA PRO A 148 -9.80 -14.99 -46.08
C PRO A 148 -9.39 -15.85 -44.87
N LEU A 149 -8.29 -15.53 -44.18
CA LEU A 149 -7.80 -16.25 -43.00
C LEU A 149 -8.14 -15.49 -41.70
N ASP A 150 -8.56 -16.21 -40.67
CA ASP A 150 -8.91 -15.65 -39.36
C ASP A 150 -7.66 -15.18 -38.57
N PHE A 151 -7.35 -13.89 -38.68
CA PHE A 151 -6.29 -13.22 -37.92
C PHE A 151 -6.82 -12.54 -36.65
N SER A 152 -6.13 -12.73 -35.52
CA SER A 152 -6.47 -12.04 -34.26
C SER A 152 -5.89 -10.62 -34.15
N ALA A 153 -4.98 -10.24 -35.05
CA ALA A 153 -4.43 -8.88 -35.22
C ALA A 153 -3.49 -8.84 -36.44
N VAL A 154 -3.39 -7.69 -37.10
CA VAL A 154 -2.33 -7.37 -38.07
C VAL A 154 -1.56 -6.15 -37.57
N LEU A 155 -0.23 -6.26 -37.53
CA LEU A 155 0.68 -5.14 -37.33
C LEU A 155 1.20 -4.63 -38.68
N SER A 156 1.48 -3.34 -38.78
CA SER A 156 2.05 -2.69 -39.97
C SER A 156 2.77 -1.43 -39.52
N ALA A 157 4.00 -1.18 -39.97
CA ALA A 157 4.75 0.03 -39.64
C ALA A 157 4.41 1.21 -40.58
N ARG A 158 3.52 0.99 -41.57
CA ARG A 158 3.11 1.98 -42.57
C ARG A 158 1.76 2.66 -42.27
N ARG A 159 0.89 2.04 -41.47
CA ARG A 159 -0.46 2.54 -41.14
C ARG A 159 -0.90 2.01 -39.77
N ALA A 160 -1.82 2.74 -39.11
CA ALA A 160 -2.46 2.26 -37.88
C ALA A 160 -3.11 0.87 -38.09
N PRO A 161 -2.97 -0.07 -37.14
CA PRO A 161 -3.30 -1.47 -37.35
C PRO A 161 -4.81 -1.70 -37.52
N VAL A 162 -5.16 -2.46 -38.55
CA VAL A 162 -6.53 -2.72 -38.97
C VAL A 162 -7.00 -4.07 -38.40
N TRP A 163 -8.16 -4.06 -37.75
CA TRP A 163 -8.91 -5.27 -37.42
C TRP A 163 -9.92 -5.55 -38.54
N ASN A 164 -9.96 -6.78 -39.06
CA ASN A 164 -10.85 -7.12 -40.18
C ASN A 164 -12.33 -6.88 -39.83
N ALA A 165 -13.10 -6.51 -40.85
CA ALA A 165 -14.51 -6.14 -40.72
C ALA A 165 -15.41 -7.36 -40.47
N GLY A 166 -15.47 -7.80 -39.22
CA GLY A 166 -16.32 -8.91 -38.77
C GLY A 166 -17.15 -8.60 -37.53
N LYS A 167 -17.32 -7.32 -37.15
CA LYS A 167 -18.01 -6.93 -35.90
C LYS A 167 -19.45 -7.47 -35.86
N ASP A 168 -20.20 -7.29 -36.94
CA ASP A 168 -21.64 -7.55 -36.93
C ASP A 168 -21.94 -9.05 -37.10
N ASP A 169 -21.16 -9.75 -37.95
CA ASP A 169 -21.20 -11.22 -38.05
C ASP A 169 -20.74 -11.91 -36.75
N LEU A 170 -19.70 -11.40 -36.07
CA LEU A 170 -19.29 -11.91 -34.76
C LEU A 170 -20.37 -11.69 -33.69
N LEU A 171 -21.06 -10.54 -33.72
CA LEU A 171 -22.22 -10.27 -32.84
C LEU A 171 -23.47 -11.07 -33.21
N GLN A 172 -23.52 -11.70 -34.39
CA GLN A 172 -24.56 -12.65 -34.76
C GLN A 172 -24.16 -14.09 -34.38
N LEU A 173 -22.94 -14.52 -34.72
CA LEU A 173 -22.39 -15.83 -34.34
C LEU A 173 -22.25 -16.01 -32.82
N GLN A 174 -22.01 -14.94 -32.05
CA GLN A 174 -22.05 -14.99 -30.57
C GLN A 174 -23.44 -15.28 -29.99
N LYS A 175 -24.52 -15.15 -30.78
CA LYS A 175 -25.90 -15.53 -30.39
C LYS A 175 -26.24 -16.96 -30.78
N GLU A 176 -25.52 -17.54 -31.74
CA GLU A 176 -25.87 -18.81 -32.40
C GLU A 176 -24.89 -19.96 -32.09
N LEU A 177 -23.62 -19.68 -31.75
CA LEU A 177 -22.61 -20.72 -31.49
C LEU A 177 -22.52 -21.15 -30.01
N PRO A 178 -22.38 -22.46 -29.71
CA PRO A 178 -22.11 -22.96 -28.37
C PRO A 178 -20.76 -22.44 -27.83
N LYS A 179 -20.79 -21.79 -26.64
CA LYS A 179 -19.60 -21.19 -26.02
C LYS A 179 -18.51 -22.25 -25.75
N PRO A 180 -17.29 -22.12 -26.32
CA PRO A 180 -16.22 -23.11 -26.15
C PRO A 180 -15.76 -23.27 -24.69
N ARG A 181 -15.32 -24.48 -24.33
CA ARG A 181 -14.84 -24.82 -22.98
C ARG A 181 -13.34 -24.58 -22.86
N LYS A 182 -12.97 -23.81 -21.82
CA LYS A 182 -11.61 -23.40 -21.39
C LYS A 182 -10.95 -22.28 -22.21
N GLN A 183 -10.35 -21.34 -21.48
CA GLN A 183 -9.29 -20.45 -21.96
C GLN A 183 -7.94 -20.94 -21.41
N PHE A 184 -6.84 -20.53 -22.04
CA PHE A 184 -5.46 -20.72 -21.55
C PHE A 184 -4.94 -19.41 -20.95
N GLY A 185 -3.87 -19.48 -20.15
CA GLY A 185 -3.15 -18.31 -19.63
C GLY A 185 -1.77 -18.67 -19.08
N ILE A 186 -1.06 -17.66 -18.55
CA ILE A 186 0.27 -17.74 -17.89
C ILE A 186 1.42 -18.02 -18.90
N LEU A 187 2.61 -17.40 -18.85
CA LEU A 187 3.16 -16.33 -17.96
C LEU A 187 3.18 -14.98 -18.77
N LEU A 188 4.10 -14.00 -18.75
CA LEU A 188 5.41 -13.77 -18.12
C LEU A 188 5.42 -12.46 -17.29
N GLN A 189 6.22 -12.47 -16.22
CA GLN A 189 6.81 -11.31 -15.56
C GLN A 189 8.34 -11.51 -15.56
N ALA A 190 9.12 -10.43 -15.51
CA ALA A 190 10.59 -10.47 -15.47
C ALA A 190 11.12 -9.86 -14.15
N PRO A 191 11.71 -10.66 -13.24
CA PRO A 191 12.19 -10.18 -11.95
C PRO A 191 13.70 -9.87 -11.92
N TRP A 192 14.05 -8.62 -11.62
CA TRP A 192 15.33 -8.20 -10.99
C TRP A 192 16.65 -8.57 -11.75
N ASP A 193 17.87 -8.18 -11.35
CA ASP A 193 18.25 -7.40 -10.17
C ASP A 193 19.43 -6.42 -10.40
N ARG A 194 19.46 -5.46 -9.46
CA ARG A 194 20.32 -4.30 -9.17
C ARG A 194 21.86 -4.49 -9.19
N ALA A 195 22.40 -5.59 -9.72
CA ALA A 195 23.75 -6.09 -9.44
C ALA A 195 24.97 -5.30 -10.03
N TYR A 196 24.80 -4.05 -10.50
CA TYR A 196 25.90 -3.29 -11.14
C TYR A 196 26.03 -1.81 -10.73
N ARG A 197 25.27 -1.30 -9.75
CA ARG A 197 25.41 0.10 -9.29
C ARG A 197 26.69 0.31 -8.45
N GLY A 198 27.14 -0.74 -7.74
CA GLY A 198 28.34 -0.81 -6.88
C GLY A 198 29.71 -0.68 -7.59
N ARG A 199 29.79 0.15 -8.63
CA ARG A 199 31.01 0.53 -9.37
C ARG A 199 31.00 2.01 -9.79
N LEU A 200 30.09 2.82 -9.24
CA LEU A 200 29.99 4.27 -9.48
C LEU A 200 30.00 5.11 -8.18
N ASP A 201 30.05 4.47 -7.01
CA ASP A 201 29.95 5.15 -5.71
C ASP A 201 31.21 5.98 -5.35
N ASP A 202 32.35 5.71 -6.01
CA ASP A 202 33.65 6.38 -5.79
C ASP A 202 33.71 7.88 -6.18
N LYS A 203 32.59 8.52 -6.56
CA LYS A 203 32.60 9.88 -7.14
C LYS A 203 31.60 10.91 -6.59
N LEU A 204 30.81 10.58 -5.58
CA LEU A 204 29.86 11.54 -4.97
C LEU A 204 29.96 11.53 -3.44
N THR A 205 30.86 12.36 -2.91
CA THR A 205 30.98 12.69 -1.49
C THR A 205 30.76 14.19 -1.25
N PRO A 206 30.29 14.61 -0.06
CA PRO A 206 29.08 15.45 -0.01
C PRO A 206 29.27 16.79 0.68
N ASN A 207 28.21 17.61 0.69
CA ASN A 207 27.97 18.65 1.69
C ASN A 207 26.46 18.99 1.74
N ASP A 208 25.76 18.54 2.79
CA ASP A 208 24.40 18.97 3.11
C ASP A 208 24.46 20.09 4.17
N PRO A 209 24.37 21.38 3.80
CA PRO A 209 24.34 22.46 4.79
C PRO A 209 22.96 22.55 5.46
N ILE A 210 22.81 21.88 6.61
CA ILE A 210 21.80 22.29 7.59
C ILE A 210 22.14 23.72 8.02
N VAL A 211 21.20 24.64 7.89
CA VAL A 211 21.39 26.07 8.19
C VAL A 211 20.75 26.38 9.56
N PRO A 212 21.54 26.70 10.61
CA PRO A 212 21.00 27.10 11.92
C PRO A 212 20.18 28.39 11.84
N ARG A 213 19.31 28.62 12.83
CA ARG A 213 18.37 29.76 12.88
C ARG A 213 19.08 31.11 12.95
N GLU A 214 20.30 31.14 13.48
CA GLU A 214 21.15 32.34 13.52
C GLU A 214 21.62 32.79 12.12
N VAL A 215 21.64 31.88 11.13
CA VAL A 215 22.25 32.10 9.81
C VAL A 215 21.21 32.58 8.77
N THR A 216 19.91 32.57 9.09
CA THR A 216 18.86 33.14 8.22
C THR A 216 18.70 34.66 8.36
N ALA A 217 19.15 35.27 9.47
CA ALA A 217 19.00 36.70 9.74
C ALA A 217 19.48 37.66 8.61
N PRO A 218 20.52 37.36 7.80
CA PRO A 218 20.91 38.21 6.68
C PRO A 218 19.96 38.19 5.45
N ARG A 219 18.90 37.37 5.43
CA ARG A 219 18.00 37.21 4.26
C ARG A 219 17.36 38.53 3.80
N GLU A 220 17.11 39.47 4.70
CA GLU A 220 16.49 40.77 4.37
C GLU A 220 17.39 41.69 3.53
N ALA A 221 18.72 41.53 3.59
CA ALA A 221 19.68 42.51 3.08
C ALA A 221 20.13 42.29 1.62
N ALA A 222 19.86 41.11 1.03
CA ALA A 222 20.51 40.67 -0.22
C ALA A 222 19.54 40.36 -1.39
N MET A 223 18.23 40.29 -1.14
CA MET A 223 17.24 39.86 -2.14
C MET A 223 16.39 41.07 -2.58
N GLY A 224 16.80 41.71 -3.68
CA GLY A 224 16.11 42.88 -4.24
C GLY A 224 14.70 42.57 -4.80
N PRO A 225 13.85 43.59 -5.01
CA PRO A 225 12.44 43.43 -5.33
C PRO A 225 12.19 43.01 -6.79
N ALA A 226 12.44 41.75 -7.12
CA ALA A 226 12.20 41.19 -8.45
C ALA A 226 11.90 39.68 -8.46
N THR A 227 10.66 39.29 -8.10
CA THR A 227 9.81 38.32 -8.84
C THR A 227 8.47 38.22 -8.11
N LEU A 228 7.52 39.09 -8.46
CA LEU A 228 6.14 39.02 -7.97
C LEU A 228 5.18 39.53 -9.04
N VAL A 229 4.68 38.60 -9.86
CA VAL A 229 3.53 38.83 -10.75
C VAL A 229 2.57 37.67 -10.55
N VAL A 230 1.48 37.92 -9.84
CA VAL A 230 0.38 36.96 -9.63
C VAL A 230 -0.39 36.78 -10.94
N ALA A 231 -0.92 35.58 -11.18
CA ALA A 231 -1.69 35.27 -12.38
C ALA A 231 -3.07 35.94 -12.39
N THR A 232 -3.22 37.03 -13.16
CA THR A 232 -4.52 37.74 -13.27
C THR A 232 -4.83 38.32 -14.66
N ALA A 233 -4.42 37.66 -15.76
CA ALA A 233 -4.75 38.09 -17.13
C ALA A 233 -4.82 36.95 -18.17
N ALA A 234 -5.79 36.02 -18.02
CA ALA A 234 -6.04 34.96 -19.02
C ALA A 234 -7.54 34.59 -19.15
N ARG A 235 -8.45 35.58 -19.05
CA ARG A 235 -9.91 35.36 -19.15
C ARG A 235 -10.57 36.03 -20.38
N GLU A 236 -9.79 36.55 -21.31
CA GLU A 236 -10.27 37.21 -22.54
C GLU A 236 -9.68 36.56 -23.79
N LEU A 237 -10.22 35.40 -24.17
CA LEU A 237 -10.15 34.89 -25.56
C LEU A 237 -11.31 33.94 -25.90
N VAL A 238 -12.49 34.20 -25.33
CA VAL A 238 -13.75 33.52 -25.67
C VAL A 238 -14.65 34.48 -26.43
N GLU A 239 -14.23 34.93 -27.61
CA GLU A 239 -15.12 35.68 -28.49
C GLU A 239 -14.85 35.48 -29.99
N ARG A 240 -15.93 35.06 -30.69
CA ARG A 240 -16.20 34.99 -32.15
C ARG A 240 -16.46 33.58 -32.70
N PRO A 241 -17.45 33.42 -33.59
CA PRO A 241 -18.78 34.02 -33.51
C PRO A 241 -19.89 32.97 -33.64
N ARG A 242 -21.11 33.27 -33.15
CA ARG A 242 -22.28 32.42 -33.36
C ARG A 242 -22.57 32.29 -34.86
N ARG A 243 -22.70 31.06 -35.39
CA ARG A 243 -23.25 30.84 -36.73
C ARG A 243 -24.69 31.37 -36.81
N PRO A 244 -25.12 32.01 -37.91
CA PRO A 244 -26.46 32.59 -37.99
C PRO A 244 -27.56 31.52 -38.01
N LEU A 245 -28.59 31.72 -37.18
CA LEU A 245 -29.90 31.07 -37.36
C LEU A 245 -30.62 31.75 -38.51
N GLN A 246 -30.71 31.11 -39.68
CA GLN A 246 -31.67 31.53 -40.70
C GLN A 246 -33.09 31.19 -40.25
N ARG A 247 -33.86 32.21 -39.86
CA ARG A 247 -35.32 32.17 -39.87
C ARG A 247 -35.83 32.77 -41.18
N GLY A 248 -36.56 31.99 -41.96
CA GLY A 248 -37.43 32.47 -43.04
C GLY A 248 -38.88 32.07 -42.75
N GLY A 249 -39.83 32.97 -43.03
CA GLY A 249 -41.27 32.68 -42.99
C GLY A 249 -41.77 32.00 -44.28
N LEU A 250 -42.82 31.17 -44.26
CA LEU A 250 -44.26 31.50 -44.12
C LEU A 250 -44.90 31.96 -45.46
N PRO A 251 -46.21 31.76 -45.71
CA PRO A 251 -47.18 30.72 -45.26
C PRO A 251 -47.98 30.21 -46.51
N PRO A 252 -49.32 29.96 -46.52
CA PRO A 252 -50.26 29.31 -45.57
C PRO A 252 -50.97 28.05 -46.18
N ASP A 253 -51.86 27.43 -45.40
CA ASP A 253 -53.06 26.61 -45.75
C ASP A 253 -53.11 25.65 -46.97
N GLU A 254 -53.58 24.40 -46.74
CA GLU A 254 -54.95 23.97 -47.10
C GLU A 254 -55.22 22.46 -46.83
N ARG A 255 -56.43 22.13 -46.34
CA ARG A 255 -57.23 20.87 -46.45
C ARG A 255 -56.51 19.49 -46.25
N GLY A 256 -56.95 18.57 -45.38
CA GLY A 256 -58.09 18.52 -44.45
C GLY A 256 -58.42 17.06 -44.06
N GLY A 257 -59.05 16.79 -42.91
CA GLY A 257 -59.41 15.41 -42.50
C GLY A 257 -59.78 15.20 -41.03
N LEU A 258 -61.06 15.43 -40.69
CA LEU A 258 -61.74 15.06 -39.44
C LEU A 258 -63.06 14.34 -39.82
N PRO A 259 -63.82 13.65 -38.93
CA PRO A 259 -63.59 13.19 -37.54
C PRO A 259 -63.88 11.64 -37.46
N PRO A 260 -64.50 10.99 -36.44
CA PRO A 260 -64.75 11.31 -35.01
C PRO A 260 -64.37 10.19 -33.99
N HIS A 261 -64.49 10.50 -32.69
CA HIS A 261 -64.64 9.50 -31.62
C HIS A 261 -66.03 8.82 -31.67
N PRO A 262 -66.21 7.67 -30.99
CA PRO A 262 -66.86 7.72 -29.67
C PRO A 262 -66.26 6.80 -28.60
N LEU A 263 -66.68 7.02 -27.35
CA LEU A 263 -66.41 6.18 -26.17
C LEU A 263 -67.17 4.84 -26.23
N ARG A 264 -66.67 3.83 -25.50
CA ARG A 264 -67.54 2.78 -24.94
C ARG A 264 -66.98 2.18 -23.66
N ASP A 265 -67.89 1.77 -22.78
CA ASP A 265 -67.64 1.36 -21.40
C ASP A 265 -67.21 -0.11 -21.21
N ALA A 266 -66.85 -0.44 -19.97
CA ALA A 266 -66.37 -1.74 -19.54
C ALA A 266 -67.37 -2.90 -19.71
N THR A 267 -66.86 -4.12 -19.98
CA THR A 267 -67.26 -5.37 -19.29
C THR A 267 -66.35 -6.55 -19.61
N ASP A 268 -66.21 -7.45 -18.63
CA ASP A 268 -65.64 -8.81 -18.62
C ASP A 268 -65.09 -9.43 -19.92
N LYS A 269 -63.76 -9.34 -20.10
CA LYS A 269 -62.82 -10.48 -19.98
C LYS A 269 -61.37 -10.04 -20.23
N PRO A 270 -60.36 -10.68 -19.63
CA PRO A 270 -58.97 -10.45 -20.03
C PRO A 270 -58.75 -10.97 -21.46
N PRO A 271 -58.35 -10.12 -22.43
CA PRO A 271 -58.02 -10.58 -23.78
C PRO A 271 -56.73 -11.41 -23.76
N ALA A 272 -56.55 -12.24 -24.80
CA ALA A 272 -55.48 -13.23 -24.85
C ALA A 272 -54.07 -12.61 -24.71
N LYS A 273 -53.15 -13.38 -24.12
CA LYS A 273 -51.72 -13.06 -24.12
C LYS A 273 -51.25 -12.83 -25.56
N SER A 274 -50.82 -11.62 -25.89
CA SER A 274 -49.97 -11.43 -27.07
C SER A 274 -48.65 -12.14 -26.83
N GLU A 275 -48.23 -13.02 -27.73
CA GLU A 275 -46.97 -13.78 -27.62
C GLU A 275 -45.76 -12.89 -27.94
N ARG A 276 -45.44 -11.98 -27.02
CA ARG A 276 -44.09 -11.48 -26.85
C ARG A 276 -43.38 -12.40 -25.85
N PRO A 277 -42.24 -13.02 -26.20
CA PRO A 277 -41.47 -13.79 -25.24
C PRO A 277 -41.07 -12.89 -24.06
N ARG A 278 -41.22 -13.39 -22.84
CA ARG A 278 -40.76 -12.70 -21.63
C ARG A 278 -39.23 -12.66 -21.63
N ASN A 279 -38.66 -11.64 -21.00
CA ASN A 279 -37.21 -11.55 -20.82
C ASN A 279 -36.68 -12.76 -20.04
N PHE A 280 -35.52 -13.27 -20.45
CA PHE A 280 -34.91 -14.53 -20.01
C PHE A 280 -34.24 -14.42 -18.62
N ALA A 281 -34.99 -13.97 -17.61
CA ALA A 281 -34.48 -13.65 -16.28
C ALA A 281 -35.14 -14.44 -15.13
N GLU A 282 -36.34 -15.01 -15.32
CA GLU A 282 -37.21 -15.47 -14.22
C GLU A 282 -37.82 -16.86 -14.46
N ASP A 283 -36.98 -17.90 -14.59
CA ASP A 283 -37.30 -19.25 -14.06
C ASP A 283 -36.03 -20.11 -13.93
N TRP A 284 -35.74 -20.62 -12.72
CA TRP A 284 -34.63 -21.55 -12.45
C TRP A 284 -34.95 -22.54 -11.32
N SER A 285 -36.18 -23.06 -11.25
CA SER A 285 -36.51 -24.24 -10.42
C SER A 285 -36.68 -25.51 -11.27
N ALA A 286 -35.59 -26.01 -11.84
CA ALA A 286 -35.53 -27.29 -12.54
C ALA A 286 -34.47 -28.21 -11.91
N ALA A 287 -34.87 -29.42 -11.50
CA ALA A 287 -33.98 -30.38 -10.85
C ALA A 287 -33.04 -31.08 -11.85
N ALA A 288 -32.03 -31.77 -11.31
CA ALA A 288 -31.14 -32.71 -12.01
C ALA A 288 -30.17 -32.15 -13.09
N THR A 289 -29.90 -30.85 -13.14
CA THR A 289 -28.68 -30.32 -13.79
C THR A 289 -27.59 -30.02 -12.75
N ALA A 290 -26.54 -30.85 -12.74
CA ALA A 290 -25.34 -30.56 -11.95
C ALA A 290 -24.64 -29.31 -12.52
N ARG A 291 -24.41 -28.30 -11.67
CA ARG A 291 -23.71 -27.07 -12.06
C ARG A 291 -22.29 -27.41 -12.54
N PRO A 292 -21.88 -27.08 -13.77
CA PRO A 292 -20.47 -27.05 -14.12
C PRO A 292 -19.80 -25.93 -13.30
N PRO A 293 -18.60 -26.14 -12.72
CA PRO A 293 -17.87 -25.06 -12.08
C PRO A 293 -17.42 -24.05 -13.14
N THR A 294 -18.16 -22.94 -13.25
CA THR A 294 -17.83 -21.80 -14.13
C THR A 294 -16.78 -20.88 -13.51
N THR A 295 -16.53 -21.03 -12.21
CA THR A 295 -15.30 -20.58 -11.57
C THR A 295 -14.13 -21.44 -12.04
N ILE A 296 -13.34 -20.91 -12.97
CA ILE A 296 -11.90 -20.82 -12.65
C ILE A 296 -11.81 -19.73 -11.58
N ALA A 297 -12.10 -20.13 -10.34
CA ALA A 297 -11.26 -19.65 -9.28
C ALA A 297 -9.86 -20.19 -9.62
N ASN A 298 -8.82 -19.37 -9.47
CA ASN A 298 -7.60 -19.98 -8.96
C ASN A 298 -8.04 -20.72 -7.68
N PRO A 299 -7.79 -22.02 -7.50
CA PRO A 299 -7.93 -22.59 -6.17
C PRO A 299 -7.14 -21.71 -5.19
N GLU A 300 -7.53 -21.65 -3.91
CA GLU A 300 -6.91 -20.79 -2.88
C GLU A 300 -5.46 -21.22 -2.52
N THR A 301 -4.83 -21.97 -3.42
CA THR A 301 -3.54 -22.66 -3.37
C THR A 301 -2.97 -22.72 -4.78
N ASP A 302 -1.65 -22.67 -4.91
CA ASP A 302 -0.88 -23.15 -6.09
C ASP A 302 -0.51 -22.13 -7.19
N ILE A 303 -0.42 -20.84 -6.86
CA ILE A 303 0.93 -20.25 -6.92
C ILE A 303 1.60 -20.61 -5.59
N ARG A 304 2.34 -21.72 -5.55
CA ARG A 304 3.24 -21.97 -4.42
C ARG A 304 4.46 -21.08 -4.63
N PRO A 305 4.83 -20.21 -3.68
CA PRO A 305 6.17 -19.66 -3.65
C PRO A 305 7.16 -20.82 -3.71
N ALA A 306 8.27 -20.66 -4.44
CA ALA A 306 9.39 -21.59 -4.29
C ALA A 306 9.75 -21.66 -2.80
N PRO A 307 9.90 -22.85 -2.19
CA PRO A 307 10.17 -22.97 -0.76
C PRO A 307 11.36 -22.09 -0.39
N ALA A 308 11.11 -21.08 0.46
CA ALA A 308 12.10 -20.04 0.68
C ALA A 308 13.37 -20.65 1.29
N VAL A 309 14.53 -20.16 0.85
CA VAL A 309 15.82 -20.69 1.30
C VAL A 309 16.12 -20.15 2.69
N ILE A 310 15.60 -20.85 3.71
CA ILE A 310 15.87 -20.57 5.12
C ILE A 310 17.25 -21.13 5.47
N ALA A 311 18.30 -20.41 5.07
CA ALA A 311 19.69 -20.73 5.40
C ALA A 311 20.47 -19.42 5.67
N PRO A 312 21.35 -19.37 6.68
CA PRO A 312 22.28 -18.26 6.86
C PRO A 312 23.09 -18.00 5.59
N ARG A 313 23.02 -16.78 5.06
CA ARG A 313 23.83 -16.33 3.92
C ARG A 313 25.11 -15.63 4.40
N SER A 314 26.17 -15.74 3.62
CA SER A 314 27.43 -15.01 3.83
C SER A 314 27.46 -13.76 2.95
N ILE A 315 28.06 -12.67 3.44
CA ILE A 315 28.40 -11.48 2.63
C ILE A 315 29.91 -11.15 2.64
N GLY A 316 30.70 -12.00 3.29
CA GLY A 316 32.16 -11.95 3.34
C GLY A 316 32.67 -10.74 4.14
N SER A 317 33.78 -10.18 3.67
CA SER A 317 34.44 -9.00 4.27
C SER A 317 33.60 -7.72 4.29
N ARG A 318 32.39 -7.72 3.70
CA ARG A 318 31.42 -6.62 3.87
C ARG A 318 30.68 -6.67 5.20
N TYR A 319 30.56 -7.83 5.85
CA TYR A 319 29.89 -7.89 7.15
C TYR A 319 30.68 -7.12 8.20
N ARG A 320 30.05 -6.07 8.73
CA ARG A 320 30.48 -5.36 9.93
C ARG A 320 29.38 -5.51 10.96
N ARG A 321 29.71 -6.04 12.14
CA ARG A 321 28.80 -6.03 13.28
C ARG A 321 28.59 -4.59 13.71
N LEU A 322 27.35 -4.12 13.66
CA LEU A 322 26.95 -2.79 14.10
C LEU A 322 26.78 -2.80 15.63
N SER A 323 27.04 -1.68 16.28
CA SER A 323 26.69 -1.49 17.70
C SER A 323 25.17 -1.28 17.88
N VAL A 324 24.70 -1.37 19.13
CA VAL A 324 23.30 -0.99 19.45
C VAL A 324 23.09 0.49 19.15
N ASP A 325 24.04 1.34 19.52
CA ASP A 325 24.04 2.79 19.28
C ASP A 325 23.93 3.15 17.79
N GLU A 326 24.66 2.47 16.90
CA GLU A 326 24.59 2.67 15.44
C GLU A 326 23.27 2.21 14.78
N LEU A 327 22.47 1.37 15.47
CA LEU A 327 21.18 0.89 14.98
C LEU A 327 20.03 1.64 15.65
N ALA A 328 19.98 1.65 16.97
CA ALA A 328 18.94 2.31 17.76
C ALA A 328 19.05 3.85 17.71
N GLY A 329 20.25 4.40 17.47
CA GLY A 329 20.47 5.83 17.24
C GLY A 329 20.02 6.34 15.86
N VAL A 330 19.62 5.44 14.94
CA VAL A 330 19.13 5.83 13.61
C VAL A 330 17.81 6.61 13.72
N PRO A 331 17.73 7.85 13.19
CA PRO A 331 16.48 8.59 13.15
C PRO A 331 15.52 8.02 12.10
N TYR A 332 14.27 8.46 12.13
CA TYR A 332 13.22 8.11 11.17
C TYR A 332 12.07 9.12 11.23
N VAL A 333 11.36 9.29 10.12
CA VAL A 333 10.14 10.13 10.05
C VAL A 333 8.96 9.41 10.72
N ASP A 334 8.10 10.11 11.47
CA ASP A 334 7.00 9.44 12.17
C ASP A 334 5.89 8.98 11.20
N ASP A 335 5.55 7.70 11.27
CA ASP A 335 4.48 7.03 10.52
C ASP A 335 3.31 6.58 11.41
N ILE A 336 3.32 6.93 12.71
CA ILE A 336 2.42 6.37 13.74
C ILE A 336 1.34 7.36 14.18
N TRP A 337 1.66 8.65 14.31
CA TRP A 337 0.80 9.68 14.87
C TRP A 337 0.17 10.61 13.81
N GLY A 338 0.69 10.60 12.58
CA GLY A 338 0.06 11.37 11.50
C GLY A 338 0.78 11.39 10.15
N GLY A 339 2.03 10.93 10.04
CA GLY A 339 2.73 10.90 8.76
C GLY A 339 3.05 12.30 8.22
N ILE A 340 2.68 12.53 6.96
CA ILE A 340 3.03 13.73 6.18
C ILE A 340 1.81 14.52 5.71
N ASP A 341 2.04 15.77 5.33
CA ASP A 341 1.05 16.61 4.67
C ASP A 341 1.69 17.45 3.55
N LEU A 342 1.07 17.46 2.39
CA LEU A 342 1.52 18.20 1.21
C LEU A 342 0.87 19.58 1.19
N ALA A 343 1.64 20.64 0.98
CA ALA A 343 1.12 21.99 0.88
C ALA A 343 0.10 22.10 -0.28
N PRO A 344 -0.97 22.91 -0.15
CA PRO A 344 -1.99 23.09 -1.19
C PRO A 344 -1.45 23.52 -2.56
N ASP A 345 -0.29 24.19 -2.58
CA ASP A 345 0.42 24.62 -3.79
C ASP A 345 1.29 23.51 -4.43
N GLY A 346 1.45 22.36 -3.77
CA GLY A 346 2.30 21.24 -4.18
C GLY A 346 3.80 21.48 -4.04
N THR A 347 4.22 22.60 -3.45
CA THR A 347 5.63 23.03 -3.41
C THR A 347 6.43 22.45 -2.26
N GLU A 348 5.81 22.22 -1.09
CA GLU A 348 6.45 21.72 0.13
C GLU A 348 5.67 20.57 0.76
N VAL A 349 6.38 19.67 1.44
CA VAL A 349 5.83 18.63 2.30
C VAL A 349 6.25 18.89 3.75
N ALA A 350 5.29 18.85 4.68
CA ALA A 350 5.55 18.89 6.11
C ALA A 350 5.53 17.47 6.69
N PHE A 351 6.45 17.19 7.62
CA PHE A 351 6.64 15.88 8.23
C PHE A 351 7.23 16.01 9.64
N SER A 352 7.22 14.92 10.42
CA SER A 352 7.74 14.90 11.80
C SER A 352 8.99 14.02 11.85
N TRP A 353 10.14 14.51 12.31
CA TRP A 353 11.42 13.77 12.26
C TRP A 353 12.14 13.82 13.61
N ASN A 354 12.68 12.69 14.09
CA ASN A 354 13.39 12.62 15.36
C ASN A 354 14.91 12.87 15.26
N ARG A 355 15.37 13.52 14.18
CA ARG A 355 16.80 13.79 13.92
C ARG A 355 17.47 14.67 14.98
N SER A 356 16.70 15.46 15.72
CA SER A 356 17.12 16.30 16.84
C SER A 356 17.08 15.58 18.21
N GLY A 357 16.86 14.25 18.22
CA GLY A 357 16.81 13.40 19.42
C GLY A 357 15.38 12.95 19.79
N THR A 358 14.40 13.84 19.57
CA THR A 358 12.96 13.63 19.67
C THR A 358 12.24 14.22 18.45
N PHE A 359 10.97 13.89 18.23
CA PHE A 359 10.22 14.34 17.06
C PHE A 359 9.91 15.84 17.10
N GLU A 360 10.39 16.55 16.10
CA GLU A 360 10.04 17.94 15.79
C GLU A 360 9.37 18.02 14.41
N ILE A 361 8.69 19.13 14.12
CA ILE A 361 8.10 19.39 12.79
C ILE A 361 9.15 19.97 11.86
N TYR A 362 9.18 19.47 10.62
CA TYR A 362 10.03 19.92 9.54
C TYR A 362 9.20 20.16 8.26
N SER A 363 9.69 21.02 7.37
CA SER A 363 9.26 21.04 5.96
C SER A 363 10.44 20.81 5.01
N ALA A 364 10.12 20.38 3.80
CA ALA A 364 11.07 20.32 2.69
C ALA A 364 10.33 20.60 1.37
N PRO A 365 10.97 21.25 0.38
CA PRO A 365 10.37 21.42 -0.92
C PRO A 365 10.29 20.08 -1.65
N VAL A 366 9.21 19.86 -2.39
CA VAL A 366 9.05 18.67 -3.23
C VAL A 366 10.15 18.63 -4.30
N GLU A 367 10.58 19.79 -4.82
CA GLU A 367 11.77 19.94 -5.66
C GLU A 367 12.89 20.67 -4.92
N GLY A 368 14.01 19.97 -4.69
CA GLY A 368 15.17 20.48 -3.96
C GLY A 368 15.66 19.50 -2.91
N GLU A 369 16.64 19.93 -2.12
CA GLU A 369 17.33 19.11 -1.11
C GLU A 369 17.41 19.81 0.27
N ARG A 370 16.94 21.06 0.39
CA ARG A 370 16.99 21.83 1.64
C ARG A 370 15.81 21.49 2.54
N ILE A 371 16.10 21.00 3.74
CA ILE A 371 15.12 20.74 4.80
C ILE A 371 15.13 21.92 5.80
N PHE A 372 13.95 22.29 6.29
CA PHE A 372 13.73 23.33 7.30
C PHE A 372 13.16 22.68 8.57
N GLN A 373 13.66 23.07 9.74
CA GLN A 373 13.10 22.69 11.04
C GLN A 373 12.18 23.82 11.51
N LEU A 374 10.90 23.52 11.78
CA LEU A 374 9.89 24.50 12.16
C LEU A 374 9.70 24.62 13.68
N THR A 375 9.91 23.52 14.42
CA THR A 375 9.80 23.49 15.89
C THR A 375 11.08 22.97 16.54
N ASP A 376 11.40 23.40 17.77
CA ASP A 376 12.54 22.85 18.55
C ASP A 376 12.20 22.82 20.06
N ALA A 377 11.03 22.28 20.39
CA ALA A 377 10.49 22.26 21.75
C ALA A 377 11.17 21.25 22.69
N LYS A 378 11.91 20.28 22.12
CA LYS A 378 12.42 19.06 22.78
C LYS A 378 11.31 18.17 23.37
N GLU A 379 10.11 18.30 22.80
CA GLU A 379 8.90 17.55 23.14
C GLU A 379 8.23 17.05 21.86
N ARG A 380 7.61 15.86 21.92
CA ARG A 380 7.15 15.12 20.73
C ARG A 380 6.08 15.91 19.97
N SER A 381 6.50 16.52 18.86
CA SER A 381 5.67 17.28 17.92
C SER A 381 5.42 16.43 16.68
N VAL A 382 4.15 16.14 16.36
CA VAL A 382 3.73 15.15 15.35
C VAL A 382 2.45 15.55 14.60
N SER A 383 2.14 14.85 13.50
CA SER A 383 0.92 15.04 12.68
C SER A 383 0.74 16.47 12.14
N PRO A 384 1.68 16.99 11.34
CA PRO A 384 1.52 18.28 10.67
C PRO A 384 0.33 18.27 9.70
N ARG A 385 -0.33 19.42 9.54
CA ARG A 385 -1.36 19.72 8.53
C ARG A 385 -1.22 21.16 8.03
N TRP A 386 -1.04 21.34 6.74
CA TRP A 386 -1.01 22.68 6.14
C TRP A 386 -2.40 23.33 6.16
N SER A 387 -2.43 24.63 6.44
CA SER A 387 -3.60 25.47 6.18
C SER A 387 -3.87 25.56 4.67
N PRO A 388 -5.13 25.74 4.21
CA PRO A 388 -5.47 25.83 2.78
C PRO A 388 -4.79 26.99 2.04
N ASP A 389 -4.28 27.99 2.76
CA ASP A 389 -3.53 29.14 2.24
C ASP A 389 -2.00 28.96 2.32
N ALA A 390 -1.53 27.79 2.75
CA ALA A 390 -0.12 27.43 2.92
C ALA A 390 0.71 28.39 3.79
N ARG A 391 0.08 29.07 4.77
CA ARG A 391 0.77 29.99 5.72
C ARG A 391 1.08 29.37 7.08
N TRP A 392 0.33 28.37 7.51
CA TRP A 392 0.45 27.73 8.83
C TRP A 392 0.52 26.21 8.70
N VAL A 393 1.27 25.59 9.60
CA VAL A 393 1.19 24.15 9.89
C VAL A 393 0.52 23.99 11.25
N ALA A 394 -0.64 23.35 11.28
CA ALA A 394 -1.21 22.83 12.52
C ALA A 394 -0.56 21.50 12.86
N PHE A 395 -0.29 21.23 14.13
CA PHE A 395 0.31 19.97 14.58
C PHE A 395 -0.14 19.59 15.99
N MET A 396 0.23 18.40 16.44
CA MET A 396 -0.06 17.88 17.77
C MET A 396 1.23 17.79 18.60
N ARG A 397 1.20 18.20 19.88
CA ARG A 397 2.34 18.02 20.79
C ARG A 397 1.87 17.55 22.16
N ASP A 398 2.47 16.48 22.68
CA ASP A 398 2.33 16.02 24.07
C ASP A 398 3.60 16.29 24.89
N ALA A 399 3.60 15.92 26.17
CA ALA A 399 4.71 16.18 27.09
C ALA A 399 5.22 14.90 27.75
N GLY A 400 6.53 14.64 27.69
CA GLY A 400 7.16 13.45 28.29
C GLY A 400 6.55 12.12 27.83
N GLY A 401 6.05 12.06 26.60
CA GLY A 401 5.45 10.86 25.99
C GLY A 401 4.05 10.47 26.48
N ASN A 402 3.40 11.30 27.31
CA ASN A 402 2.13 11.00 28.00
C ASN A 402 0.86 10.90 27.11
N GLU A 403 0.98 11.08 25.79
CA GLU A 403 -0.08 11.08 24.77
C GLU A 403 -1.24 12.06 25.04
N ARG A 404 -1.04 13.07 25.90
CA ARG A 404 -1.96 14.19 26.11
C ARG A 404 -1.58 15.31 25.17
N PHE A 405 -1.85 15.07 23.88
CA PHE A 405 -1.57 16.01 22.83
C PHE A 405 -2.47 17.25 22.96
N ASP A 406 -1.88 18.43 22.81
CA ASP A 406 -2.56 19.67 22.49
C ASP A 406 -2.40 20.00 20.99
N VAL A 407 -3.29 20.86 20.46
CA VAL A 407 -3.26 21.35 19.07
C VAL A 407 -2.50 22.66 19.00
N TRP A 408 -1.40 22.68 18.27
CA TRP A 408 -0.51 23.83 18.08
C TRP A 408 -0.55 24.34 16.63
N LEU A 409 -0.10 25.58 16.44
CA LEU A 409 0.23 26.17 15.14
C LEU A 409 1.69 26.62 15.13
N VAL A 410 2.34 26.46 13.98
CA VAL A 410 3.57 27.18 13.60
C VAL A 410 3.37 27.80 12.21
N ASP A 411 4.00 28.94 11.93
CA ASP A 411 4.01 29.53 10.59
C ASP A 411 5.00 28.81 9.65
N ARG A 412 4.89 29.08 8.33
CA ARG A 412 5.71 28.43 7.28
C ARG A 412 7.22 28.59 7.49
N ASP A 413 7.66 29.64 8.17
CA ASP A 413 9.08 29.94 8.40
C ASP A 413 9.63 29.44 9.76
N GLY A 414 8.78 28.93 10.67
CA GLY A 414 9.22 28.44 11.99
C GLY A 414 9.48 29.55 13.02
N GLU A 415 8.91 30.73 12.81
CA GLU A 415 9.15 31.92 13.64
C GLU A 415 8.08 32.13 14.71
N GLN A 416 6.81 31.89 14.39
CA GLN A 416 5.67 32.12 15.26
C GLN A 416 4.96 30.81 15.61
N GLU A 417 5.28 30.27 16.79
CA GLU A 417 4.60 29.10 17.35
C GLU A 417 3.56 29.52 18.42
N ARG A 418 2.38 28.89 18.43
CA ARG A 418 1.35 29.10 19.46
C ARG A 418 0.48 27.87 19.70
N ASN A 419 0.14 27.63 20.97
CA ASN A 419 -0.80 26.58 21.35
C ASN A 419 -2.26 27.08 21.23
N LEU A 420 -3.18 26.21 20.77
CA LEU A 420 -4.62 26.49 20.65
C LEU A 420 -5.48 25.75 21.70
N THR A 421 -4.96 24.69 22.32
CA THR A 421 -5.63 23.95 23.40
C THR A 421 -4.72 23.84 24.61
N SER A 422 -5.27 23.74 25.82
CA SER A 422 -4.45 23.60 27.04
C SER A 422 -5.31 23.06 28.18
N GLU A 423 -6.09 22.01 27.90
CA GLU A 423 -7.14 21.52 28.79
C GLU A 423 -6.63 20.37 29.67
N PRO A 424 -6.47 20.55 30.99
CA PRO A 424 -5.81 19.56 31.84
C PRO A 424 -6.50 18.19 31.82
N GLY A 425 -5.76 17.16 31.38
CA GLY A 425 -6.25 15.78 31.34
C GLY A 425 -7.02 15.40 30.07
N VAL A 426 -7.22 16.35 29.14
CA VAL A 426 -7.74 16.07 27.79
C VAL A 426 -6.59 15.64 26.87
N THR A 427 -6.90 14.87 25.84
CA THR A 427 -6.00 14.56 24.71
C THR A 427 -6.72 14.85 23.39
N HIS A 428 -6.01 15.46 22.44
CA HIS A 428 -6.53 15.92 21.17
C HIS A 428 -5.95 15.10 20.01
N ARG A 429 -6.75 14.74 19.01
CA ARG A 429 -6.34 13.92 17.84
C ARG A 429 -7.01 14.41 16.55
N ASP A 430 -6.63 13.77 15.43
CA ASP A 430 -7.29 13.88 14.11
C ASP A 430 -7.57 15.31 13.60
N ILE A 431 -6.56 16.19 13.65
CA ILE A 431 -6.72 17.58 13.19
C ILE A 431 -7.01 17.71 11.69
N ALA A 432 -7.97 18.56 11.33
CA ALA A 432 -8.37 18.87 9.95
C ALA A 432 -8.83 20.33 9.80
N TRP A 433 -8.15 21.10 8.96
CA TRP A 433 -8.51 22.48 8.61
C TRP A 433 -9.85 22.57 7.86
N SER A 434 -10.61 23.65 8.11
CA SER A 434 -11.75 24.05 7.27
C SER A 434 -11.25 24.57 5.90
N PRO A 435 -12.05 24.46 4.82
CA PRO A 435 -11.62 24.89 3.48
C PRO A 435 -11.29 26.39 3.36
N ASP A 436 -11.82 27.22 4.26
CA ASP A 436 -11.55 28.67 4.33
C ASP A 436 -10.32 29.02 5.21
N GLY A 437 -9.69 28.03 5.84
CA GLY A 437 -8.54 28.20 6.74
C GLY A 437 -8.85 28.90 8.07
N THR A 438 -10.12 29.17 8.41
CA THR A 438 -10.44 29.92 9.64
C THR A 438 -10.67 29.04 10.87
N LYS A 439 -10.87 27.73 10.70
CA LYS A 439 -11.16 26.77 11.77
C LYS A 439 -10.35 25.48 11.60
N ILE A 440 -10.20 24.76 12.72
CA ILE A 440 -9.71 23.38 12.75
C ILE A 440 -10.79 22.53 13.43
N ALA A 441 -11.17 21.42 12.78
CA ALA A 441 -11.87 20.32 13.42
C ALA A 441 -10.84 19.33 13.99
N PHE A 442 -11.15 18.74 15.14
CA PHE A 442 -10.29 17.78 15.83
C PHE A 442 -11.14 16.86 16.71
N THR A 443 -10.55 15.81 17.26
CA THR A 443 -11.19 14.90 18.20
C THR A 443 -10.64 15.12 19.61
N ALA A 444 -11.49 15.05 20.64
CA ALA A 444 -11.06 15.20 22.03
C ALA A 444 -11.90 14.35 22.99
N ASN A 445 -11.26 13.77 24.02
CA ASN A 445 -11.90 12.93 25.03
C ASN A 445 -12.45 13.73 26.24
N ALA A 446 -12.90 14.97 26.00
CA ALA A 446 -13.19 15.94 27.04
C ALA A 446 -14.22 15.43 28.07
N GLY A 447 -13.96 15.67 29.35
CA GLY A 447 -14.78 15.15 30.46
C GLY A 447 -14.61 13.66 30.75
N GLY A 448 -13.59 13.00 30.20
CA GLY A 448 -13.29 11.58 30.48
C GLY A 448 -14.15 10.58 29.70
N LYS A 449 -14.81 11.05 28.63
CA LYS A 449 -15.62 10.26 27.71
C LYS A 449 -14.77 9.55 26.63
N GLY A 450 -15.44 8.92 25.66
CA GLY A 450 -14.82 8.66 24.35
C GLY A 450 -14.55 9.96 23.58
N PHE A 451 -13.83 9.85 22.47
CA PHE A 451 -13.50 10.98 21.61
C PHE A 451 -14.75 11.59 20.95
N ALA A 452 -14.96 12.89 21.14
CA ALA A 452 -15.99 13.67 20.47
C ALA A 452 -15.38 14.56 19.37
N ILE A 453 -16.17 14.93 18.36
CA ILE A 453 -15.76 15.92 17.36
C ILE A 453 -15.87 17.33 17.94
N HIS A 454 -14.80 18.11 17.85
CA HIS A 454 -14.72 19.51 18.25
C HIS A 454 -14.34 20.40 17.05
N ILE A 455 -14.65 21.69 17.13
CA ILE A 455 -14.14 22.75 16.25
C ILE A 455 -13.56 23.87 17.11
N ILE A 456 -12.40 24.41 16.71
CA ILE A 456 -11.82 25.67 17.19
C ILE A 456 -11.70 26.67 16.04
N ASP A 457 -11.99 27.93 16.32
CA ASP A 457 -11.66 29.07 15.45
C ASP A 457 -10.22 29.54 15.72
N VAL A 458 -9.36 29.56 14.70
CA VAL A 458 -7.90 29.74 14.89
C VAL A 458 -7.48 31.17 15.21
N THR A 459 -8.39 32.13 15.03
CA THR A 459 -8.14 33.56 15.31
C THR A 459 -8.60 33.92 16.73
N THR A 460 -9.78 33.44 17.12
CA THR A 460 -10.42 33.80 18.40
C THR A 460 -10.21 32.78 19.53
N GLY A 461 -9.77 31.56 19.20
CA GLY A 461 -9.71 30.44 20.16
C GLY A 461 -11.08 29.90 20.58
N ALA A 462 -12.17 30.38 19.98
CA ALA A 462 -13.52 29.97 20.32
C ALA A 462 -13.73 28.48 19.97
N LYS A 463 -14.06 27.67 20.98
CA LYS A 463 -14.28 26.23 20.87
C LYS A 463 -15.76 25.86 20.92
N ARG A 464 -16.12 24.84 20.15
CA ARG A 464 -17.46 24.23 20.11
C ARG A 464 -17.32 22.72 19.98
N VAL A 465 -18.10 21.99 20.76
CA VAL A 465 -18.28 20.54 20.62
C VAL A 465 -19.40 20.28 19.60
N LEU A 466 -19.25 19.29 18.72
CA LEU A 466 -20.24 18.86 17.72
C LEU A 466 -20.92 17.52 18.03
N THR A 467 -20.27 16.63 18.78
CA THR A 467 -20.84 15.33 19.19
C THR A 467 -20.71 15.12 20.70
N ASP A 468 -21.44 14.17 21.26
CA ASP A 468 -21.58 14.03 22.72
C ASP A 468 -20.52 13.15 23.40
N GLY A 469 -19.65 12.48 22.63
CA GLY A 469 -18.65 11.53 23.14
C GLY A 469 -19.26 10.25 23.73
N ALA A 470 -20.48 9.86 23.35
CA ALA A 470 -21.12 8.63 23.83
C ALA A 470 -20.38 7.35 23.40
N ARG A 471 -19.64 7.44 22.28
CA ARG A 471 -18.62 6.50 21.78
C ARG A 471 -17.52 7.31 21.11
N ASP A 472 -16.43 6.65 20.70
CA ASP A 472 -15.39 7.28 19.91
C ASP A 472 -15.90 7.67 18.52
N ASP A 473 -15.84 8.97 18.24
CA ASP A 473 -15.95 9.59 16.92
C ASP A 473 -14.54 10.00 16.46
N VAL A 474 -14.13 9.56 15.27
CA VAL A 474 -12.75 9.70 14.79
C VAL A 474 -12.67 10.26 13.37
N GLN A 475 -11.51 10.81 13.02
CA GLN A 475 -11.13 11.24 11.67
C GLN A 475 -12.08 12.26 11.00
N PRO A 476 -12.42 13.40 11.64
CA PRO A 476 -13.28 14.42 11.04
C PRO A 476 -12.69 15.00 9.73
N ARG A 477 -13.54 15.11 8.71
CA ARG A 477 -13.23 15.69 7.40
C ARG A 477 -14.32 16.68 6.98
N TRP A 478 -13.93 17.93 6.77
CA TRP A 478 -14.82 18.95 6.22
C TRP A 478 -15.27 18.59 4.80
N SER A 479 -16.52 18.88 4.45
CA SER A 479 -16.95 18.93 3.04
C SER A 479 -16.26 20.09 2.31
N PRO A 480 -16.09 20.04 0.97
CA PRO A 480 -15.40 21.10 0.22
C PRO A 480 -16.06 22.49 0.31
N ASP A 481 -17.35 22.56 0.63
CA ASP A 481 -18.10 23.80 0.89
C ASP A 481 -18.02 24.29 2.35
N GLY A 482 -17.37 23.53 3.24
CA GLY A 482 -17.26 23.82 4.67
C GLY A 482 -18.54 23.61 5.48
N ALA A 483 -19.63 23.13 4.88
CA ALA A 483 -20.95 23.06 5.54
C ALA A 483 -21.12 21.84 6.47
N LEU A 484 -20.36 20.76 6.26
CA LEU A 484 -20.51 19.47 6.95
C LEU A 484 -19.16 18.96 7.46
N ILE A 485 -19.21 18.17 8.54
CA ILE A 485 -18.11 17.29 8.97
C ILE A 485 -18.55 15.84 8.74
N LEU A 486 -17.77 15.10 7.96
CA LEU A 486 -17.83 13.64 7.81
C LEU A 486 -16.88 13.01 8.84
N PHE A 487 -17.29 11.94 9.52
CA PHE A 487 -16.46 11.24 10.51
C PHE A 487 -16.85 9.75 10.61
N SER A 488 -16.00 8.95 11.25
CA SER A 488 -16.28 7.52 11.54
C SER A 488 -16.68 7.35 12.99
N SER A 489 -17.61 6.43 13.31
CA SER A 489 -18.08 6.26 14.70
C SER A 489 -18.52 4.83 15.03
N TRP A 490 -18.17 4.36 16.22
CA TRP A 490 -18.65 3.09 16.81
C TRP A 490 -19.93 3.27 17.66
N ARG A 491 -20.71 4.33 17.42
CA ARG A 491 -21.98 4.65 18.15
C ARG A 491 -23.16 3.68 17.92
N GLU A 492 -22.90 2.49 17.42
CA GLU A 492 -23.93 1.49 17.13
C GLU A 492 -24.24 0.59 18.34
N ALA A 493 -25.39 -0.10 18.31
CA ALA A 493 -25.79 -1.02 19.38
C ALA A 493 -24.86 -2.24 19.49
N VAL A 494 -24.33 -2.69 18.35
CA VAL A 494 -23.26 -3.70 18.28
C VAL A 494 -21.92 -2.95 18.35
N ARG A 495 -21.19 -3.07 19.48
CA ARG A 495 -19.98 -2.26 19.72
C ARG A 495 -18.88 -2.46 18.66
N THR A 496 -18.79 -3.65 18.06
CA THR A 496 -17.81 -4.00 17.01
C THR A 496 -18.16 -3.45 15.64
N ASN A 497 -19.30 -2.75 15.49
CA ASN A 497 -19.72 -2.13 14.25
C ASN A 497 -19.36 -0.64 14.20
N ALA A 498 -18.88 -0.18 13.04
CA ALA A 498 -18.64 1.23 12.76
C ALA A 498 -19.26 1.64 11.43
N ASP A 499 -19.80 2.85 11.36
CA ASP A 499 -20.31 3.46 10.13
C ASP A 499 -19.84 4.91 10.03
N LEU A 500 -20.05 5.51 8.86
CA LEU A 500 -19.76 6.91 8.63
C LEU A 500 -20.98 7.78 8.97
N PHE A 501 -20.70 8.95 9.51
CA PHE A 501 -21.70 9.93 9.93
C PHE A 501 -21.37 11.30 9.37
N VAL A 502 -22.40 12.11 9.11
CA VAL A 502 -22.27 13.53 8.76
C VAL A 502 -23.01 14.40 9.75
N VAL A 503 -22.36 15.47 10.23
CA VAL A 503 -22.95 16.48 11.11
C VAL A 503 -22.77 17.87 10.50
N PRO A 504 -23.75 18.79 10.60
CA PRO A 504 -23.56 20.17 10.16
C PRO A 504 -22.40 20.85 10.91
N ALA A 505 -21.51 21.53 10.19
CA ALA A 505 -20.42 22.31 10.78
C ALA A 505 -20.92 23.55 11.56
N SER A 506 -22.22 23.85 11.49
CA SER A 506 -22.93 24.78 12.40
C SER A 506 -23.19 24.19 13.80
N GLY A 507 -23.17 22.87 13.95
CA GLY A 507 -23.86 22.15 15.03
C GLY A 507 -25.24 21.67 14.58
N GLY A 508 -25.69 20.53 15.12
CA GLY A 508 -26.93 19.86 14.78
C GLY A 508 -26.88 18.37 15.17
N GLU A 509 -27.86 17.59 14.72
CA GLU A 509 -27.84 16.13 14.84
C GLU A 509 -26.87 15.51 13.82
N ALA A 510 -26.20 14.41 14.20
CA ALA A 510 -25.30 13.67 13.31
C ALA A 510 -26.05 12.50 12.64
N ASN A 511 -26.14 12.52 11.31
CA ASN A 511 -26.87 11.53 10.53
C ASN A 511 -25.97 10.35 10.10
N LYS A 512 -26.46 9.11 10.26
CA LYS A 512 -25.78 7.88 9.81
C LYS A 512 -25.87 7.75 8.28
N LEU A 513 -24.78 7.39 7.62
CA LEU A 513 -24.75 7.19 6.16
C LEU A 513 -25.16 5.78 5.72
N GLY A 514 -25.09 4.78 6.61
CA GLY A 514 -25.56 3.41 6.33
C GLY A 514 -24.65 2.61 5.39
N THR A 515 -23.35 2.91 5.42
CA THR A 515 -22.34 2.40 4.48
C THR A 515 -22.15 0.88 4.45
N ARG A 516 -22.64 0.17 5.49
CA ARG A 516 -22.59 -1.30 5.59
C ARG A 516 -23.93 -1.98 5.27
N GLY A 517 -25.03 -1.22 5.19
CA GLY A 517 -26.37 -1.76 5.33
C GLY A 517 -26.53 -2.51 6.66
N GLU A 518 -27.20 -3.66 6.62
CA GLU A 518 -27.51 -4.50 7.79
C GLU A 518 -26.45 -5.60 8.07
N VAL A 519 -25.20 -5.43 7.60
CA VAL A 519 -24.14 -6.45 7.69
C VAL A 519 -23.04 -6.04 8.68
N ASP A 520 -22.75 -6.88 9.68
CA ASP A 520 -21.73 -6.62 10.71
C ASP A 520 -20.33 -6.36 10.15
N GLY A 521 -19.64 -5.39 10.75
CA GLY A 521 -18.32 -4.91 10.35
C GLY A 521 -18.13 -3.41 10.48
N GLU A 522 -17.05 -2.94 9.87
CA GLU A 522 -16.61 -1.56 9.97
C GLU A 522 -16.62 -0.86 8.61
N SER A 523 -16.94 0.43 8.63
CA SER A 523 -16.69 1.39 7.54
C SER A 523 -16.07 2.63 8.14
N LEU A 524 -14.87 2.97 7.68
CA LEU A 524 -13.97 3.95 8.28
C LEU A 524 -13.33 4.85 7.20
N GLU A 525 -12.57 5.85 7.63
CA GLU A 525 -11.67 6.64 6.76
C GLU A 525 -12.37 7.41 5.62
N GLY A 526 -13.62 7.82 5.87
CA GLY A 526 -14.44 8.55 4.90
C GLY A 526 -13.77 9.83 4.38
N ARG A 527 -13.66 9.97 3.04
CA ARG A 527 -13.20 11.19 2.37
C ARG A 527 -14.15 11.65 1.27
N TRP A 528 -14.46 12.94 1.28
CA TRP A 528 -15.16 13.62 0.18
C TRP A 528 -14.34 13.60 -1.11
N SER A 529 -15.01 13.48 -2.26
CA SER A 529 -14.44 13.86 -3.55
C SER A 529 -14.24 15.39 -3.63
N PRO A 530 -13.35 15.91 -4.50
CA PRO A 530 -13.05 17.34 -4.58
C PRO A 530 -14.26 18.25 -4.87
N ASP A 531 -15.30 17.69 -5.51
CA ASP A 531 -16.57 18.35 -5.83
C ASP A 531 -17.69 18.10 -4.79
N GLY A 532 -17.42 17.33 -3.73
CA GLY A 532 -18.38 16.96 -2.69
C GLY A 532 -19.50 16.00 -3.12
N SER A 533 -19.53 15.56 -4.39
CA SER A 533 -20.62 14.73 -4.94
C SER A 533 -20.55 13.25 -4.54
N ARG A 534 -19.39 12.79 -4.04
CA ARG A 534 -19.11 11.41 -3.66
C ARG A 534 -18.33 11.35 -2.34
N ILE A 535 -18.44 10.21 -1.67
CA ILE A 535 -17.61 9.83 -0.53
C ILE A 535 -16.93 8.50 -0.85
N SER A 536 -15.61 8.44 -0.63
CA SER A 536 -14.82 7.20 -0.64
C SER A 536 -14.56 6.73 0.78
N PHE A 537 -14.50 5.43 1.02
CA PHE A 537 -14.30 4.86 2.34
C PHE A 537 -13.69 3.45 2.31
N THR A 538 -13.03 3.07 3.41
CA THR A 538 -12.55 1.71 3.67
C THR A 538 -13.66 0.93 4.38
N THR A 539 -13.95 -0.32 3.99
CA THR A 539 -14.94 -1.15 4.70
C THR A 539 -14.61 -2.64 4.68
N ASP A 540 -14.96 -3.35 5.76
CA ASP A 540 -14.75 -4.81 5.90
C ASP A 540 -16.02 -5.67 5.74
N SER A 541 -17.15 -5.08 5.28
CA SER A 541 -18.46 -5.75 5.24
C SER A 541 -18.56 -6.99 4.31
N ARG A 542 -17.47 -7.39 3.65
CA ARG A 542 -17.34 -8.63 2.87
C ARG A 542 -16.22 -9.57 3.38
N GLY A 543 -15.69 -9.34 4.59
CA GLY A 543 -14.70 -10.21 5.25
C GLY A 543 -13.23 -9.84 5.02
N ARG A 544 -12.95 -8.75 4.31
CA ARG A 544 -11.64 -8.17 3.99
C ARG A 544 -11.80 -6.66 3.83
N GLN A 545 -10.77 -5.85 4.06
CA GLN A 545 -10.83 -4.41 3.82
C GLN A 545 -10.87 -4.11 2.32
N GLU A 546 -11.81 -3.26 1.90
CA GLU A 546 -12.01 -2.88 0.51
C GLU A 546 -12.27 -1.39 0.36
N ILE A 547 -11.85 -0.82 -0.78
CA ILE A 547 -12.20 0.56 -1.14
C ILE A 547 -13.59 0.60 -1.76
N ALA A 548 -14.44 1.45 -1.21
CA ALA A 548 -15.78 1.75 -1.71
C ALA A 548 -15.93 3.23 -2.04
N VAL A 549 -16.81 3.54 -2.99
CA VAL A 549 -17.27 4.90 -3.30
C VAL A 549 -18.80 4.89 -3.35
N ALA A 550 -19.44 5.96 -2.89
CA ALA A 550 -20.86 6.21 -3.09
C ALA A 550 -21.10 7.68 -3.45
N THR A 551 -22.14 7.96 -4.24
CA THR A 551 -22.62 9.34 -4.41
C THR A 551 -23.26 9.85 -3.12
N TYR A 552 -23.17 11.15 -2.84
CA TYR A 552 -23.78 11.79 -1.68
C TYR A 552 -24.74 12.90 -2.14
N GLN A 553 -25.96 12.92 -1.58
CA GLN A 553 -26.91 14.01 -1.80
C GLN A 553 -27.82 14.18 -0.57
N ALA A 554 -27.94 15.41 -0.08
CA ALA A 554 -28.88 15.80 0.98
C ALA A 554 -28.92 14.85 2.20
N GLY A 555 -27.73 14.53 2.75
CA GLY A 555 -27.57 13.66 3.92
C GLY A 555 -27.56 12.17 3.63
N LYS A 556 -27.80 11.73 2.39
CA LYS A 556 -27.94 10.32 2.02
C LYS A 556 -26.88 9.88 1.01
N LEU A 557 -26.47 8.62 1.12
CA LEU A 557 -25.71 7.96 0.07
C LEU A 557 -26.63 7.40 -1.01
N GLY A 558 -26.13 7.41 -2.25
CA GLY A 558 -26.70 6.65 -3.36
C GLY A 558 -26.20 5.20 -3.34
N ARG A 559 -26.03 4.61 -4.54
CA ARG A 559 -25.46 3.26 -4.66
C ARG A 559 -24.01 3.27 -4.17
N ILE A 560 -23.68 2.27 -3.35
CA ILE A 560 -22.30 1.95 -2.98
C ILE A 560 -21.68 1.06 -4.06
N GLU A 561 -20.54 1.47 -4.58
CA GLU A 561 -19.78 0.80 -5.61
C GLU A 561 -18.41 0.40 -5.03
N ARG A 562 -18.04 -0.87 -5.19
CA ARG A 562 -16.74 -1.39 -4.74
C ARG A 562 -15.71 -1.13 -5.83
N MET A 563 -14.70 -0.31 -5.51
CA MET A 563 -13.63 0.03 -6.45
C MET A 563 -12.68 -1.14 -6.68
N THR A 564 -12.47 -1.95 -5.63
CA THR A 564 -11.52 -3.08 -5.65
C THR A 564 -12.20 -4.43 -5.38
N ALA A 565 -11.54 -5.52 -5.77
CA ALA A 565 -12.07 -6.89 -5.70
C ALA A 565 -10.98 -7.98 -5.57
N GLY A 566 -9.83 -7.64 -4.98
CA GLY A 566 -8.74 -8.59 -4.71
C GLY A 566 -9.04 -9.54 -3.54
N ILE A 567 -7.99 -10.21 -3.05
CA ILE A 567 -8.04 -11.07 -1.83
C ILE A 567 -7.31 -10.45 -0.63
N HIS A 568 -6.56 -9.38 -0.85
CA HIS A 568 -5.72 -8.69 0.14
C HIS A 568 -6.53 -7.66 0.97
N ASP A 569 -5.95 -7.04 2.00
CA ASP A 569 -6.61 -5.91 2.68
C ASP A 569 -6.24 -4.58 1.99
N GLU A 570 -7.25 -3.76 1.65
CA GLU A 570 -7.10 -2.51 0.87
C GLU A 570 -7.81 -1.34 1.57
N TYR A 571 -7.07 -0.25 1.85
CA TYR A 571 -7.50 0.81 2.77
C TYR A 571 -6.91 2.20 2.44
N GLN A 572 -7.32 3.24 3.19
CA GLN A 572 -6.82 4.62 3.11
C GLN A 572 -6.84 5.26 1.71
N ALA A 573 -7.96 5.15 0.99
CA ALA A 573 -8.11 5.82 -0.31
C ALA A 573 -8.04 7.36 -0.23
N VAL A 574 -7.36 7.97 -1.20
CA VAL A 574 -7.16 9.41 -1.37
C VAL A 574 -7.54 9.79 -2.79
N TRP A 575 -8.47 10.73 -2.96
CA TRP A 575 -8.86 11.23 -4.29
C TRP A 575 -7.72 11.99 -4.98
N ARG A 576 -7.53 11.77 -6.29
CA ARG A 576 -6.86 12.74 -7.15
C ARG A 576 -7.62 14.08 -7.10
N PRO A 577 -6.95 15.25 -7.13
CA PRO A 577 -7.61 16.55 -7.23
C PRO A 577 -8.58 16.69 -8.42
N ASP A 578 -8.37 15.96 -9.52
CA ASP A 578 -9.29 15.89 -10.67
C ASP A 578 -10.57 15.04 -10.43
N GLY A 579 -10.65 14.32 -9.31
CA GLY A 579 -11.78 13.45 -8.94
C GLY A 579 -11.95 12.19 -9.79
N ARG A 580 -10.98 11.84 -10.64
CA ARG A 580 -11.08 10.74 -11.64
C ARG A 580 -10.56 9.39 -11.16
N ALA A 581 -9.64 9.38 -10.19
CA ALA A 581 -9.09 8.17 -9.58
C ALA A 581 -8.82 8.38 -8.09
N LEU A 582 -8.49 7.29 -7.39
CA LEU A 582 -8.06 7.30 -6.00
C LEU A 582 -6.75 6.51 -5.84
N ASP A 583 -5.81 7.04 -5.06
CA ASP A 583 -4.61 6.32 -4.61
C ASP A 583 -4.91 5.67 -3.25
N TYR A 584 -4.67 4.37 -3.11
CA TYR A 584 -5.00 3.58 -1.94
C TYR A 584 -3.86 2.63 -1.56
N LEU A 585 -3.86 2.16 -0.31
CA LEU A 585 -2.86 1.22 0.21
C LEU A 585 -3.34 -0.22 0.02
N HIS A 586 -2.46 -1.07 -0.50
CA HIS A 586 -2.72 -2.47 -0.82
C HIS A 586 -1.71 -3.37 -0.08
N ASN A 587 -2.20 -4.15 0.88
CA ASN A 587 -1.38 -4.95 1.81
C ASN A 587 -1.32 -6.43 1.38
N GLU A 588 -0.29 -6.77 0.61
CA GLU A 588 0.00 -8.12 0.13
C GLU A 588 1.11 -8.75 0.98
N ASP A 589 0.73 -9.70 1.85
CA ASP A 589 1.65 -10.56 2.61
C ASP A 589 2.81 -9.78 3.29
N ALA A 590 2.43 -8.89 4.21
CA ALA A 590 3.32 -8.02 4.97
C ALA A 590 4.11 -6.99 4.12
N SER A 591 3.79 -6.82 2.83
CA SER A 591 4.27 -5.72 1.98
C SER A 591 3.09 -4.79 1.65
N VAL A 592 3.28 -3.47 1.75
CA VAL A 592 2.20 -2.49 1.49
C VAL A 592 2.60 -1.57 0.36
N SER A 593 1.87 -1.60 -0.76
CA SER A 593 2.10 -0.76 -1.94
C SER A 593 1.03 0.33 -2.09
N ILE A 594 1.35 1.41 -2.83
CA ILE A 594 0.36 2.40 -3.26
C ILE A 594 -0.14 2.00 -4.66
N ARG A 595 -1.46 1.86 -4.82
CA ARG A 595 -2.14 1.59 -6.09
C ARG A 595 -3.12 2.70 -6.43
N ARG A 596 -3.37 2.95 -7.72
CA ARG A 596 -4.32 3.96 -8.23
C ARG A 596 -5.46 3.28 -8.98
N VAL A 597 -6.71 3.49 -8.53
CA VAL A 597 -7.93 2.94 -9.17
C VAL A 597 -8.80 4.03 -9.77
N PHE A 598 -9.16 3.90 -11.05
CA PHE A 598 -9.98 4.86 -11.78
C PHE A 598 -11.48 4.70 -11.44
N ALA A 599 -12.11 5.78 -10.96
CA ALA A 599 -13.44 5.82 -10.35
C ALA A 599 -14.63 5.68 -11.33
N VAL A 600 -14.40 5.15 -12.53
CA VAL A 600 -15.41 4.89 -13.58
C VAL A 600 -15.14 3.57 -14.30
N SER A 601 -13.86 3.27 -14.62
CA SER A 601 -13.46 2.04 -15.30
C SER A 601 -13.05 0.91 -14.34
N HIS A 602 -12.82 1.22 -13.06
CA HIS A 602 -12.25 0.33 -12.04
C HIS A 602 -10.92 -0.32 -12.46
N ALA A 603 -10.22 0.27 -13.43
CA ALA A 603 -8.88 -0.14 -13.80
C ALA A 603 -7.89 0.33 -12.73
N ASP A 604 -6.99 -0.55 -12.30
CA ASP A 604 -5.99 -0.26 -11.28
C ASP A 604 -4.55 -0.49 -11.78
N HIS A 605 -3.59 0.18 -11.14
CA HIS A 605 -2.15 0.01 -11.37
C HIS A 605 -1.35 0.42 -10.13
N ALA A 606 -0.08 0.02 -10.05
CA ALA A 606 0.83 0.50 -9.01
C ALA A 606 1.28 1.95 -9.27
N VAL A 607 1.38 2.73 -8.20
CA VAL A 607 2.01 4.07 -8.16
C VAL A 607 3.38 3.98 -7.49
N ALA A 608 3.49 3.16 -6.43
CA ALA A 608 4.75 2.85 -5.77
C ALA A 608 4.69 1.44 -5.15
N ASP A 609 5.62 0.57 -5.56
CA ASP A 609 5.61 -0.88 -5.29
C ASP A 609 6.98 -1.43 -4.85
N LEU A 610 7.94 -0.55 -4.50
CA LEU A 610 9.22 -0.97 -3.93
C LEU A 610 9.00 -1.91 -2.73
N PRO A 611 9.68 -3.07 -2.66
CA PRO A 611 9.48 -4.04 -1.57
C PRO A 611 9.73 -3.43 -0.18
N GLY A 612 8.68 -3.38 0.63
CA GLY A 612 8.66 -2.75 1.95
C GLY A 612 7.25 -2.30 2.33
N VAL A 613 7.14 -1.18 3.04
CA VAL A 613 5.88 -0.53 3.41
C VAL A 613 5.86 0.91 2.91
N HIS A 614 4.86 1.23 2.10
CA HIS A 614 4.48 2.58 1.69
C HIS A 614 3.27 3.04 2.53
N SER A 615 3.22 4.31 2.92
CA SER A 615 2.10 4.88 3.71
C SER A 615 1.95 6.39 3.53
N SER A 616 0.85 6.95 4.08
CA SER A 616 0.59 8.39 4.15
C SER A 616 0.66 9.12 2.80
N GLN A 617 0.13 8.51 1.74
CA GLN A 617 0.20 9.05 0.38
C GLN A 617 -0.65 10.32 0.20
N GLN A 618 -0.08 11.31 -0.48
CA GLN A 618 -0.66 12.63 -0.78
C GLN A 618 -0.43 12.92 -2.28
N ILE A 619 -1.48 13.28 -3.01
CA ILE A 619 -1.42 13.53 -4.46
C ILE A 619 -1.30 15.04 -4.70
N GLY A 620 -0.34 15.44 -5.55
CA GLY A 620 -0.11 16.84 -5.89
C GLY A 620 -1.26 17.47 -6.70
N PRO A 621 -1.42 18.81 -6.64
CA PRO A 621 -2.44 19.54 -7.41
C PRO A 621 -2.26 19.41 -8.94
N ASP A 622 -1.08 18.98 -9.41
CA ASP A 622 -0.81 18.64 -10.81
C ASP A 622 -1.45 17.29 -11.24
N ASN A 623 -1.84 16.44 -10.29
CA ASN A 623 -2.31 15.05 -10.46
C ASN A 623 -1.25 14.07 -11.01
N ASP A 624 -0.02 14.52 -11.22
CA ASP A 624 1.13 13.73 -11.68
C ASP A 624 1.85 13.15 -10.46
N ARG A 625 2.20 14.02 -9.49
CA ARG A 625 3.04 13.67 -8.35
C ARG A 625 2.26 12.98 -7.24
N THR A 626 2.86 11.95 -6.65
CA THR A 626 2.44 11.39 -5.35
C THR A 626 3.63 11.45 -4.39
N VAL A 627 3.43 12.10 -3.23
CA VAL A 627 4.38 12.19 -2.12
C VAL A 627 3.91 11.25 -1.02
N TYR A 628 4.82 10.49 -0.41
CA TYR A 628 4.48 9.41 0.52
C TYR A 628 5.64 9.08 1.47
N LEU A 629 5.37 8.27 2.50
CA LEU A 629 6.39 7.65 3.34
C LEU A 629 6.73 6.25 2.81
N PHE A 630 8.01 5.90 2.82
CA PHE A 630 8.46 4.52 2.55
C PHE A 630 9.56 4.08 3.52
N GLN A 631 9.48 2.80 3.89
CA GLN A 631 10.43 2.09 4.73
C GLN A 631 10.58 0.64 4.27
N SER A 632 11.69 0.01 4.66
CA SER A 632 11.90 -1.43 4.52
C SER A 632 12.67 -1.96 5.74
N PRO A 633 12.84 -3.27 5.89
CA PRO A 633 13.62 -3.82 7.00
C PRO A 633 15.09 -3.37 7.00
N THR A 634 15.59 -2.87 5.86
CA THR A 634 16.94 -2.31 5.69
C THR A 634 16.96 -0.79 5.43
N ARG A 635 15.81 -0.10 5.55
CA ARG A 635 15.70 1.36 5.41
C ARG A 635 14.67 1.97 6.38
N PRO A 636 15.08 2.92 7.25
CA PRO A 636 14.15 3.68 8.09
C PRO A 636 13.13 4.49 7.29
N VAL A 637 12.06 4.92 7.97
CA VAL A 637 11.01 5.75 7.39
C VAL A 637 11.60 7.05 6.83
N ASP A 638 11.44 7.22 5.52
CA ASP A 638 11.79 8.43 4.79
C ASP A 638 10.60 8.94 3.94
N VAL A 639 10.55 10.25 3.70
CA VAL A 639 9.64 10.88 2.73
C VAL A 639 10.18 10.68 1.31
N PHE A 640 9.31 10.32 0.38
CA PHE A 640 9.60 10.15 -1.05
C PHE A 640 8.59 10.89 -1.92
N VAL A 641 9.00 11.16 -3.17
CA VAL A 641 8.10 11.59 -4.25
C VAL A 641 8.30 10.73 -5.50
N THR A 642 7.20 10.39 -6.16
CA THR A 642 7.14 9.79 -7.49
C THR A 642 6.21 10.62 -8.40
N GLY A 643 6.18 10.30 -9.69
CA GLY A 643 5.23 10.86 -10.66
C GLY A 643 5.14 9.97 -11.91
N GLU A 644 4.12 10.20 -12.74
CA GLU A 644 3.82 9.39 -13.94
C GLU A 644 4.97 9.40 -14.98
N ARG A 645 5.93 10.33 -14.85
CA ARG A 645 7.14 10.45 -15.68
C ARG A 645 8.46 10.06 -14.99
N MET A 646 8.43 9.66 -13.72
CA MET A 646 9.65 9.28 -12.96
C MET A 646 9.97 7.79 -13.13
N THR A 647 11.23 7.45 -13.41
CA THR A 647 11.68 6.04 -13.56
C THR A 647 12.13 5.38 -12.26
N GLU A 648 12.54 6.17 -11.27
CA GLU A 648 12.80 5.76 -9.89
C GLU A 648 12.20 6.85 -8.98
N PRO A 649 11.54 6.52 -7.85
CA PRO A 649 11.07 7.53 -6.91
C PRO A 649 12.24 8.19 -6.17
N ARG A 650 12.17 9.51 -5.97
CA ARG A 650 13.23 10.27 -5.28
C ARG A 650 12.93 10.38 -3.78
N PRO A 651 13.88 10.02 -2.89
CA PRO A 651 13.77 10.36 -1.48
C PRO A 651 13.96 11.87 -1.26
N ILE A 652 13.11 12.46 -0.43
CA ILE A 652 13.20 13.84 0.08
C ILE A 652 14.00 13.86 1.39
N THR A 653 13.81 12.86 2.27
CA THR A 653 14.65 12.66 3.47
C THR A 653 15.60 11.47 3.30
N ARG A 654 16.66 11.44 4.12
CA ARG A 654 17.62 10.33 4.19
C ARG A 654 17.93 10.07 5.66
N SER A 655 17.23 9.10 6.26
CA SER A 655 17.30 8.88 7.70
C SER A 655 18.36 7.85 8.12
N LEU A 656 18.74 6.91 7.25
CA LEU A 656 19.86 6.00 7.52
C LEU A 656 21.21 6.75 7.41
N PRO A 657 22.10 6.71 8.41
CA PRO A 657 23.43 7.29 8.34
C PRO A 657 24.30 6.64 7.27
N SER A 658 25.09 7.43 6.53
CA SER A 658 25.94 6.95 5.42
C SER A 658 27.09 6.00 5.82
N HIS A 659 27.35 5.81 7.11
CA HIS A 659 28.32 4.83 7.64
C HIS A 659 27.70 3.44 7.93
N VAL A 660 26.39 3.29 7.73
CA VAL A 660 25.66 2.02 7.80
C VAL A 660 25.33 1.59 6.37
N ASP A 661 26.01 0.55 5.88
CA ASP A 661 25.68 -0.06 4.57
C ASP A 661 24.35 -0.84 4.68
N PRO A 662 23.30 -0.50 3.90
CA PRO A 662 22.06 -1.28 3.89
C PRO A 662 22.26 -2.77 3.56
N SER A 663 23.36 -3.13 2.89
CA SER A 663 23.69 -4.51 2.53
C SER A 663 24.20 -5.37 3.70
N THR A 664 24.55 -4.76 4.86
CA THR A 664 24.85 -5.47 6.11
C THR A 664 23.64 -5.67 7.02
N LEU A 665 22.49 -5.10 6.67
CA LEU A 665 21.21 -5.29 7.37
C LEU A 665 20.45 -6.50 6.80
N VAL A 666 19.48 -7.03 7.55
CA VAL A 666 18.76 -8.27 7.17
C VAL A 666 17.33 -7.98 6.71
N ASP A 667 17.07 -8.26 5.43
CA ASP A 667 15.71 -8.42 4.88
C ASP A 667 15.16 -9.81 5.26
N PRO A 668 13.99 -9.93 5.92
CA PRO A 668 13.42 -11.19 6.38
C PRO A 668 12.76 -12.00 5.27
N VAL A 669 12.65 -13.30 5.52
CA VAL A 669 11.84 -14.23 4.72
C VAL A 669 10.42 -14.22 5.26
N HIS A 670 9.40 -13.98 4.43
CA HIS A 670 8.01 -14.26 4.81
C HIS A 670 7.79 -15.78 4.79
N VAL A 671 7.41 -16.35 5.94
CA VAL A 671 7.20 -17.78 6.16
C VAL A 671 5.80 -18.02 6.73
N ARG A 672 5.35 -19.27 6.70
CA ARG A 672 4.18 -19.71 7.48
C ARG A 672 4.46 -21.01 8.21
N TYR A 673 3.94 -21.15 9.41
CA TYR A 673 4.07 -22.36 10.24
C TYR A 673 2.71 -22.79 10.82
N PRO A 674 2.50 -24.08 11.17
CA PRO A 674 1.23 -24.54 11.73
C PRO A 674 1.07 -24.08 13.18
N GLY A 675 0.14 -23.15 13.42
CA GLY A 675 -0.24 -22.64 14.73
C GLY A 675 -1.30 -23.49 15.43
N ALA A 676 -2.09 -22.87 16.30
CA ALA A 676 -3.21 -23.54 16.95
C ALA A 676 -4.21 -24.10 15.91
N ASN A 677 -4.69 -25.32 16.16
CA ASN A 677 -5.53 -26.12 15.25
C ASN A 677 -4.89 -26.43 13.87
N GLY A 678 -3.59 -26.16 13.68
CA GLY A 678 -2.90 -26.37 12.39
C GLY A 678 -3.16 -25.27 11.35
N GLU A 679 -3.81 -24.16 11.72
CA GLU A 679 -3.95 -23.00 10.84
C GLU A 679 -2.58 -22.34 10.60
N MET A 680 -2.30 -21.91 9.37
CA MET A 680 -0.96 -21.47 8.95
C MET A 680 -0.68 -20.00 9.33
N VAL A 681 0.01 -19.80 10.45
CA VAL A 681 0.37 -18.48 10.99
C VAL A 681 1.38 -17.79 10.06
N PRO A 682 1.11 -16.55 9.58
CA PRO A 682 2.11 -15.73 8.89
C PRO A 682 3.22 -15.28 9.83
N ALA A 683 4.46 -15.20 9.35
CA ALA A 683 5.56 -14.61 10.12
C ALA A 683 6.68 -14.06 9.23
N LEU A 684 7.41 -13.07 9.74
CA LEU A 684 8.67 -12.61 9.16
C LEU A 684 9.84 -13.26 9.92
N LEU A 685 10.68 -14.00 9.20
CA LEU A 685 11.84 -14.70 9.73
C LEU A 685 13.14 -13.99 9.32
N PHE A 686 13.78 -13.34 10.28
CA PHE A 686 15.10 -12.74 10.12
C PHE A 686 16.16 -13.81 10.44
N VAL A 687 16.90 -14.24 9.42
CA VAL A 687 18.02 -15.19 9.56
C VAL A 687 19.33 -14.41 9.60
N PRO A 688 20.19 -14.60 10.62
CA PRO A 688 21.46 -13.91 10.70
C PRO A 688 22.43 -14.29 9.58
N TYR A 689 23.29 -13.33 9.22
CA TYR A 689 24.45 -13.60 8.37
C TYR A 689 25.37 -14.63 9.03
N VAL A 690 26.08 -15.45 8.24
CA VAL A 690 27.03 -16.44 8.76
C VAL A 690 28.08 -15.79 9.67
N GLU A 691 28.51 -14.58 9.31
CA GLU A 691 29.49 -13.77 10.04
C GLU A 691 28.93 -13.15 11.35
N ALA A 692 27.60 -13.17 11.54
CA ALA A 692 26.95 -12.74 12.77
C ALA A 692 26.82 -13.87 13.82
N LEU A 693 26.91 -15.14 13.41
CA LEU A 693 26.82 -16.32 14.28
C LEU A 693 28.01 -16.40 15.26
N ARG A 694 27.77 -17.00 16.45
CA ARG A 694 28.83 -17.40 17.39
C ARG A 694 28.81 -18.92 17.51
N GLY A 695 29.92 -19.58 17.14
CA GLY A 695 30.03 -21.04 17.11
C GLY A 695 29.43 -21.70 15.85
N SER A 696 29.46 -23.04 15.80
CA SER A 696 29.01 -23.86 14.66
C SER A 696 27.71 -24.65 14.91
N GLY A 697 27.07 -24.45 16.06
CA GLY A 697 25.77 -25.02 16.39
C GLY A 697 24.60 -24.21 15.81
N ALA A 698 23.37 -24.66 16.05
CA ALA A 698 22.19 -23.86 15.74
C ALA A 698 22.19 -22.56 16.57
N PRO A 699 21.77 -21.41 15.99
CA PRO A 699 21.72 -20.14 16.71
C PRO A 699 20.64 -20.15 17.80
N PRO A 700 20.79 -19.31 18.84
CA PRO A 700 19.65 -18.97 19.70
C PRO A 700 18.61 -18.15 18.91
N ALA A 701 17.37 -18.13 19.39
CA ALA A 701 16.27 -17.41 18.74
C ALA A 701 15.51 -16.50 19.70
N ILE A 702 14.83 -15.50 19.13
CA ILE A 702 13.88 -14.64 19.82
C ILE A 702 12.57 -14.67 19.04
N ILE A 703 11.46 -14.99 19.72
CA ILE A 703 10.12 -14.74 19.21
C ILE A 703 9.77 -13.29 19.55
N PHE A 704 9.58 -12.46 18.53
CA PHE A 704 9.40 -11.02 18.64
C PHE A 704 7.93 -10.71 18.37
N ILE A 705 7.17 -10.30 19.39
CA ILE A 705 5.70 -10.31 19.42
C ILE A 705 5.16 -8.88 19.40
N HIS A 706 4.21 -8.59 18.50
CA HIS A 706 3.69 -7.23 18.29
C HIS A 706 2.70 -6.79 19.37
N GLY A 707 2.62 -5.48 19.58
CA GLY A 707 1.49 -4.84 20.26
C GLY A 707 0.19 -4.96 19.45
N GLY A 708 -0.93 -4.58 20.05
CA GLY A 708 -2.25 -4.73 19.42
C GLY A 708 -3.32 -5.20 20.43
N PRO A 709 -4.01 -6.33 20.19
CA PRO A 709 -3.66 -7.39 19.22
C PRO A 709 -3.93 -7.05 17.75
N THR A 710 -4.80 -6.08 17.48
CA THR A 710 -5.24 -5.68 16.12
C THR A 710 -4.17 -4.88 15.37
N ALA A 711 -3.03 -5.51 15.06
CA ALA A 711 -1.91 -4.93 14.33
C ALA A 711 -1.23 -6.00 13.43
N GLN A 712 -0.09 -5.69 12.84
CA GLN A 712 0.65 -6.61 11.96
C GLN A 712 2.13 -6.19 11.91
N TYR A 713 3.05 -7.14 11.97
CA TYR A 713 4.42 -6.93 11.49
C TYR A 713 4.47 -7.00 9.98
N ARG A 714 4.99 -5.92 9.40
CA ARG A 714 5.19 -5.76 7.96
C ARG A 714 6.69 -5.72 7.65
N ARG A 715 7.05 -5.66 6.37
CA ARG A 715 8.44 -5.47 5.91
C ARG A 715 8.83 -4.01 6.10
N GLU A 716 8.95 -3.62 7.36
CA GLU A 716 9.11 -2.25 7.86
C GLU A 716 10.35 -2.10 8.75
N TRP A 717 10.70 -0.88 9.16
CA TRP A 717 11.91 -0.61 9.93
C TRP A 717 11.74 -0.93 11.41
N ILE A 718 11.93 -2.20 11.76
CA ILE A 718 11.86 -2.67 13.14
C ILE A 718 13.29 -2.77 13.71
N VAL A 719 13.79 -1.66 14.25
CA VAL A 719 15.18 -1.56 14.73
C VAL A 719 15.58 -2.64 15.76
N GLY A 720 14.63 -3.13 16.57
CA GLY A 720 14.85 -4.24 17.50
C GLY A 720 15.20 -5.57 16.81
N THR A 721 14.57 -5.90 15.67
CA THR A 721 14.94 -7.13 14.94
C THR A 721 16.31 -6.99 14.30
N GLN A 722 16.68 -5.80 13.80
CA GLN A 722 18.02 -5.55 13.30
C GLN A 722 19.09 -5.67 14.39
N VAL A 723 18.86 -5.14 15.60
CA VAL A 723 19.79 -5.29 16.74
C VAL A 723 20.02 -6.78 17.06
N PHE A 724 18.96 -7.57 17.21
CA PHE A 724 19.07 -8.98 17.58
C PHE A 724 19.67 -9.85 16.45
N VAL A 725 19.29 -9.63 15.19
CA VAL A 725 19.82 -10.42 14.07
C VAL A 725 21.28 -10.08 13.75
N ASN A 726 21.69 -8.80 13.88
CA ASN A 726 23.09 -8.39 13.86
C ASN A 726 23.88 -8.95 15.06
N ALA A 727 23.23 -9.16 16.21
CA ALA A 727 23.83 -9.86 17.35
C ALA A 727 23.99 -11.38 17.13
N GLY A 728 23.39 -11.95 16.09
CA GLY A 728 23.50 -13.37 15.73
C GLY A 728 22.34 -14.26 16.20
N TYR A 729 21.22 -13.66 16.62
CA TYR A 729 19.98 -14.39 16.90
C TYR A 729 19.19 -14.62 15.62
N VAL A 730 18.46 -15.74 15.54
CA VAL A 730 17.30 -15.84 14.66
C VAL A 730 16.15 -15.06 15.28
N VAL A 731 15.42 -14.26 14.49
CA VAL A 731 14.23 -13.54 14.99
C VAL A 731 13.02 -13.96 14.18
N LEU A 732 12.02 -14.55 14.84
CA LEU A 732 10.72 -14.85 14.24
C LEU A 732 9.70 -13.83 14.75
N ALA A 733 9.11 -13.07 13.84
CA ALA A 733 8.09 -12.07 14.14
C ALA A 733 6.72 -12.55 13.58
N PRO A 734 5.93 -13.29 14.38
CA PRO A 734 4.66 -13.86 13.92
C PRO A 734 3.51 -12.86 13.96
N ASN A 735 2.67 -12.91 12.93
CA ASN A 735 1.38 -12.24 12.85
C ASN A 735 0.29 -13.21 13.32
N VAL A 736 0.28 -13.47 14.63
CA VAL A 736 -0.66 -14.40 15.29
C VAL A 736 -2.12 -14.03 15.04
N ARG A 737 -3.06 -14.96 15.22
CA ARG A 737 -4.49 -14.65 15.06
C ARG A 737 -4.91 -13.47 15.95
N GLY A 738 -5.73 -12.58 15.41
CA GLY A 738 -5.89 -11.21 15.89
C GLY A 738 -5.24 -10.16 14.97
N SER A 739 -4.25 -10.57 14.16
CA SER A 739 -3.51 -9.66 13.28
C SER A 739 -4.32 -9.12 12.08
N THR A 740 -4.00 -7.91 11.64
CA THR A 740 -4.49 -7.31 10.38
C THR A 740 -3.68 -7.78 9.16
N GLY A 741 -4.17 -7.48 7.95
CA GLY A 741 -3.49 -7.83 6.68
C GLY A 741 -3.78 -9.23 6.15
N TYR A 742 -4.62 -10.01 6.85
CA TYR A 742 -5.03 -11.37 6.48
C TYR A 742 -6.56 -11.53 6.53
N GLY A 743 -7.28 -10.42 6.34
CA GLY A 743 -8.74 -10.37 6.34
C GLY A 743 -9.39 -10.48 7.73
N LYS A 744 -10.67 -10.16 7.77
CA LYS A 744 -11.50 -10.07 8.98
C LYS A 744 -11.50 -11.36 9.80
N LYS A 745 -11.57 -12.53 9.13
CA LYS A 745 -11.58 -13.84 9.82
C LYS A 745 -10.32 -14.03 10.68
N TRP A 746 -9.13 -13.65 10.20
CA TRP A 746 -7.89 -13.78 10.98
C TRP A 746 -7.80 -12.70 12.06
N ARG A 747 -8.15 -11.46 11.71
CA ARG A 747 -8.18 -10.29 12.61
C ARG A 747 -9.09 -10.49 13.84
N GLU A 748 -10.16 -11.27 13.70
CA GLU A 748 -11.17 -11.45 14.76
C GLU A 748 -11.05 -12.81 15.48
N ALA A 749 -10.13 -13.69 15.06
CA ALA A 749 -10.00 -15.06 15.58
C ALA A 749 -9.40 -15.19 16.99
N ASN A 750 -9.05 -14.08 17.65
CA ASN A 750 -8.75 -14.04 19.10
C ASN A 750 -9.77 -13.24 19.94
N ARG A 751 -10.87 -12.71 19.36
CA ARG A 751 -11.93 -12.06 20.16
C ARG A 751 -12.46 -13.04 21.22
N HIS A 752 -12.61 -12.55 22.45
CA HIS A 752 -12.94 -13.36 23.64
C HIS A 752 -11.92 -14.48 23.99
N ASP A 753 -10.72 -14.52 23.39
CA ASP A 753 -9.72 -15.58 23.60
C ASP A 753 -8.26 -15.08 23.64
N TRP A 754 -8.04 -13.86 24.14
CA TRP A 754 -6.71 -13.30 24.33
C TRP A 754 -5.83 -14.17 25.26
N GLY A 755 -4.58 -14.39 24.87
CA GLY A 755 -3.67 -15.30 25.56
C GLY A 755 -4.07 -16.77 25.49
N GLY A 756 -4.86 -17.16 24.50
CA GLY A 756 -5.39 -18.50 24.28
C GLY A 756 -4.78 -19.14 23.03
N LYS A 757 -5.54 -19.15 21.93
CA LYS A 757 -5.06 -19.68 20.63
C LYS A 757 -3.94 -18.82 20.00
N ASP A 758 -3.88 -17.53 20.29
CA ASP A 758 -2.79 -16.63 19.87
C ASP A 758 -1.48 -16.89 20.66
N LEU A 759 -1.57 -17.17 21.96
CA LEU A 759 -0.46 -17.70 22.76
C LEU A 759 0.03 -19.06 22.22
N GLU A 760 -0.89 -19.93 21.80
CA GLU A 760 -0.50 -21.20 21.16
C GLU A 760 0.15 -20.98 19.79
N ASP A 761 -0.24 -19.95 19.02
CA ASP A 761 0.48 -19.57 17.80
C ASP A 761 1.93 -19.12 18.10
N VAL A 762 2.17 -18.36 19.18
CA VAL A 762 3.53 -18.00 19.65
C VAL A 762 4.33 -19.26 20.04
N ALA A 763 3.71 -20.15 20.83
CA ALA A 763 4.30 -21.41 21.28
C ALA A 763 4.71 -22.34 20.12
N ARG A 764 3.85 -22.42 19.08
CA ARG A 764 4.11 -23.19 17.86
C ARG A 764 5.22 -22.59 17.01
N GLY A 765 5.38 -21.26 17.01
CA GLY A 765 6.50 -20.58 16.35
C GLY A 765 7.84 -20.98 16.96
N ALA A 766 7.93 -20.99 18.30
CA ALA A 766 9.12 -21.46 19.02
C ALA A 766 9.45 -22.93 18.71
N ALA A 767 8.46 -23.82 18.79
CA ALA A 767 8.64 -25.24 18.47
C ALA A 767 9.09 -25.46 17.00
N TRP A 768 8.45 -24.76 16.04
CA TRP A 768 8.74 -24.87 14.62
C TRP A 768 10.20 -24.50 14.27
N LEU A 769 10.79 -23.49 14.92
CA LEU A 769 12.20 -23.14 14.72
C LEU A 769 13.14 -24.29 15.10
N GLY A 770 12.81 -25.05 16.14
CA GLY A 770 13.57 -26.23 16.57
C GLY A 770 13.34 -27.43 15.66
N ASP A 771 12.07 -27.75 15.34
CA ASP A 771 11.70 -28.87 14.46
C ASP A 771 12.30 -28.71 13.05
N ALA A 772 12.29 -27.49 12.51
CA ALA A 772 12.91 -27.14 11.23
C ALA A 772 14.44 -26.95 11.31
N LYS A 773 15.03 -27.05 12.52
CA LYS A 773 16.48 -26.88 12.80
C LYS A 773 17.04 -25.52 12.39
N ILE A 774 16.19 -24.49 12.42
CA ILE A 774 16.54 -23.09 12.14
C ILE A 774 17.25 -22.49 13.36
N ALA A 775 16.84 -22.89 14.57
CA ALA A 775 17.41 -22.45 15.83
C ALA A 775 17.50 -23.60 16.86
N ASP A 776 18.20 -23.35 17.96
CA ASP A 776 18.29 -24.27 19.08
C ASP A 776 17.01 -24.19 19.97
N PRO A 777 16.22 -25.26 20.09
CA PRO A 777 14.99 -25.25 20.88
C PRO A 777 15.21 -25.03 22.38
N GLY A 778 16.42 -25.26 22.90
CA GLY A 778 16.76 -24.96 24.29
C GLY A 778 17.15 -23.50 24.55
N ARG A 779 17.30 -22.68 23.49
CA ARG A 779 17.80 -21.29 23.57
C ARG A 779 16.91 -20.31 22.80
N VAL A 780 15.61 -20.42 23.04
CA VAL A 780 14.58 -19.50 22.53
C VAL A 780 14.16 -18.52 23.63
N GLY A 781 14.11 -17.23 23.32
CA GLY A 781 13.53 -16.20 24.18
C GLY A 781 12.25 -15.58 23.60
N ALA A 782 11.52 -14.83 24.42
CA ALA A 782 10.35 -14.05 24.00
C ALA A 782 10.58 -12.55 24.26
N TYR A 783 10.33 -11.70 23.26
CA TYR A 783 10.38 -10.25 23.36
C TYR A 783 9.07 -9.67 22.86
N GLY A 784 8.49 -8.69 23.55
CA GLY A 784 7.34 -7.98 23.00
C GLY A 784 6.97 -6.72 23.75
N ALA A 785 6.23 -5.84 23.05
CA ALA A 785 5.76 -4.56 23.59
C ALA A 785 4.23 -4.52 23.67
N SER A 786 3.67 -3.86 24.69
CA SER A 786 2.21 -3.72 24.86
C SER A 786 1.51 -5.09 24.92
N TYR A 787 0.57 -5.39 24.02
CA TYR A 787 -0.01 -6.74 23.88
C TYR A 787 1.05 -7.85 23.64
N GLY A 788 2.17 -7.54 22.99
CA GLY A 788 3.30 -8.46 22.85
C GLY A 788 4.07 -8.67 24.15
N GLY A 789 4.10 -7.67 25.03
CA GLY A 789 4.62 -7.80 26.39
C GLY A 789 3.71 -8.67 27.25
N TYR A 790 2.39 -8.48 27.13
CA TYR A 790 1.37 -9.38 27.69
C TYR A 790 1.57 -10.83 27.22
N LEU A 791 1.66 -11.09 25.91
CA LEU A 791 1.90 -12.44 25.39
C LEU A 791 3.27 -12.99 25.77
N THR A 792 4.30 -12.16 25.94
CA THR A 792 5.60 -12.57 26.50
C THR A 792 5.43 -13.10 27.93
N LEU A 793 4.72 -12.37 28.80
CA LEU A 793 4.43 -12.82 30.17
C LEU A 793 3.60 -14.12 30.19
N MET A 794 2.58 -14.22 29.33
CA MET A 794 1.78 -15.45 29.19
C MET A 794 2.62 -16.63 28.67
N SER A 795 3.55 -16.41 27.76
CA SER A 795 4.48 -17.43 27.25
C SER A 795 5.38 -17.97 28.36
N LEU A 796 6.01 -17.09 29.14
CA LEU A 796 6.86 -17.52 30.26
C LEU A 796 6.05 -18.22 31.38
N ALA A 797 4.78 -17.88 31.57
CA ALA A 797 3.94 -18.41 32.65
C ALA A 797 3.15 -19.68 32.29
N LEU A 798 2.75 -19.85 31.02
CA LEU A 798 1.90 -20.96 30.54
C LEU A 798 2.59 -21.86 29.50
N ARG A 799 3.80 -21.54 29.05
CA ARG A 799 4.70 -22.42 28.29
C ARG A 799 6.13 -22.38 28.86
N PRO A 800 6.33 -22.52 30.21
CA PRO A 800 7.61 -22.25 30.88
C PRO A 800 8.78 -23.18 30.49
N GLU A 801 8.52 -24.26 29.74
CA GLU A 801 9.55 -25.19 29.24
C GLU A 801 10.05 -24.82 27.82
N GLN A 802 9.41 -23.87 27.14
CA GLN A 802 9.70 -23.50 25.73
C GLN A 802 10.52 -22.21 25.57
N PHE A 803 10.66 -21.44 26.65
CA PHE A 803 11.30 -20.13 26.63
C PHE A 803 12.32 -20.06 27.76
N ALA A 804 13.58 -19.80 27.43
CA ALA A 804 14.69 -19.75 28.38
C ALA A 804 14.91 -18.35 28.98
N ALA A 805 14.42 -17.29 28.34
CA ALA A 805 14.44 -15.91 28.83
C ALA A 805 13.29 -15.08 28.22
N GLY A 806 12.95 -13.94 28.81
CA GLY A 806 12.08 -12.97 28.13
C GLY A 806 12.25 -11.51 28.53
N VAL A 807 11.72 -10.63 27.68
CA VAL A 807 11.74 -9.17 27.84
C VAL A 807 10.34 -8.62 27.58
N SER A 808 9.68 -8.09 28.61
CA SER A 808 8.36 -7.46 28.50
C SER A 808 8.49 -5.94 28.54
N VAL A 809 8.00 -5.26 27.49
CA VAL A 809 8.04 -3.80 27.36
C VAL A 809 6.61 -3.25 27.46
N VAL A 810 6.34 -2.40 28.46
CA VAL A 810 5.00 -1.82 28.73
C VAL A 810 3.84 -2.83 28.61
N GLY A 811 4.07 -4.06 29.09
CA GLY A 811 3.15 -5.19 28.92
C GLY A 811 2.03 -5.23 29.96
N VAL A 812 0.81 -5.55 29.54
CA VAL A 812 -0.34 -5.68 30.46
C VAL A 812 -0.15 -6.86 31.40
N VAL A 813 -0.42 -6.65 32.70
CA VAL A 813 -0.14 -7.62 33.78
C VAL A 813 -1.42 -8.15 34.42
N SER A 814 -2.51 -7.36 34.40
CA SER A 814 -3.84 -7.82 34.77
C SER A 814 -4.92 -7.04 34.01
N TRP A 815 -5.75 -7.75 33.23
CA TRP A 815 -6.84 -7.15 32.46
C TRP A 815 -7.87 -6.44 33.35
N LYS A 816 -8.00 -6.88 34.62
CA LYS A 816 -8.89 -6.26 35.58
C LYS A 816 -8.40 -4.85 35.97
N THR A 817 -7.17 -4.75 36.45
CA THR A 817 -6.57 -3.47 36.89
C THR A 817 -6.32 -2.53 35.71
N MET A 818 -5.97 -3.09 34.54
CA MET A 818 -5.98 -2.39 33.26
C MET A 818 -7.34 -1.74 33.00
N TYR A 819 -8.46 -2.48 33.04
CA TYR A 819 -9.79 -1.90 32.86
C TYR A 819 -10.15 -0.88 33.96
N GLU A 820 -9.86 -1.18 35.23
CA GLU A 820 -10.14 -0.29 36.36
C GLU A 820 -9.38 1.05 36.25
N THR A 821 -8.17 1.08 35.66
CA THR A 821 -7.33 2.30 35.58
C THR A 821 -7.31 2.99 34.21
N ALA A 822 -7.70 2.31 33.14
CA ALA A 822 -7.62 2.82 31.76
C ALA A 822 -8.50 4.05 31.46
N ARG A 823 -8.06 4.81 30.44
CA ARG A 823 -8.81 5.90 29.80
C ARG A 823 -10.07 5.36 29.09
N GLY A 824 -11.08 6.21 28.88
CA GLY A 824 -12.42 5.79 28.40
C GLY A 824 -12.42 5.05 27.06
N ASP A 825 -11.64 5.52 26.08
CA ASP A 825 -11.41 4.86 24.79
C ASP A 825 -10.81 3.46 24.95
N VAL A 826 -9.78 3.33 25.80
CA VAL A 826 -9.10 2.06 26.07
C VAL A 826 -10.03 1.08 26.80
N ARG A 827 -10.87 1.56 27.73
CA ARG A 827 -11.90 0.74 28.38
C ARG A 827 -12.95 0.22 27.38
N ASP A 828 -13.38 1.05 26.43
CA ASP A 828 -14.38 0.60 25.45
C ASP A 828 -13.78 -0.38 24.44
N TYR A 829 -12.52 -0.19 24.02
CA TYR A 829 -11.77 -1.16 23.22
C TYR A 829 -11.68 -2.53 23.92
N LEU A 830 -11.41 -2.58 25.22
CA LEU A 830 -11.40 -3.82 26.00
C LEU A 830 -12.77 -4.52 25.99
N VAL A 831 -13.88 -3.77 26.15
CA VAL A 831 -15.23 -4.36 26.13
C VAL A 831 -15.69 -4.72 24.72
N ARG A 832 -15.14 -4.07 23.69
CA ARG A 832 -15.45 -4.34 22.27
C ARG A 832 -14.73 -5.58 21.73
N GLU A 833 -13.46 -5.76 22.07
CA GLU A 833 -12.61 -6.83 21.49
C GLU A 833 -12.38 -8.02 22.44
N PHE A 834 -12.37 -7.79 23.77
CA PHE A 834 -12.04 -8.83 24.75
C PHE A 834 -13.26 -9.39 25.49
N ALA A 835 -13.89 -8.65 26.41
CA ALA A 835 -15.03 -9.16 27.20
C ALA A 835 -15.67 -8.08 28.10
N ASP A 836 -16.81 -8.36 28.74
CA ASP A 836 -17.44 -7.48 29.73
C ASP A 836 -16.97 -7.83 31.15
N PRO A 837 -16.17 -6.99 31.84
CA PRO A 837 -15.50 -7.38 33.08
C PRO A 837 -16.44 -7.64 34.27
N GLU A 838 -17.70 -7.18 34.22
CA GLU A 838 -18.68 -7.48 35.28
C GLU A 838 -19.30 -8.87 35.10
N LYS A 839 -19.37 -9.37 33.86
CA LYS A 839 -19.97 -10.67 33.49
C LYS A 839 -18.93 -11.76 33.37
N ASP A 840 -17.79 -11.41 32.78
CA ASP A 840 -16.71 -12.29 32.37
C ASP A 840 -15.49 -12.18 33.32
N ALA A 841 -15.72 -11.81 34.59
CA ALA A 841 -14.68 -11.55 35.58
C ALA A 841 -13.68 -12.73 35.76
N GLU A 842 -14.15 -13.97 35.57
CA GLU A 842 -13.29 -15.16 35.60
C GLU A 842 -12.39 -15.28 34.36
N LEU A 843 -12.87 -14.90 33.16
CA LEU A 843 -12.04 -14.82 31.95
C LEU A 843 -10.98 -13.72 32.09
N TYR A 844 -11.37 -12.55 32.61
CA TYR A 844 -10.44 -11.48 32.97
C TYR A 844 -9.36 -11.97 33.95
N ARG A 845 -9.72 -12.80 34.93
CA ARG A 845 -8.78 -13.38 35.90
C ARG A 845 -7.89 -14.45 35.27
N GLU A 846 -8.44 -15.40 34.50
CA GLU A 846 -7.70 -16.48 33.84
C GLU A 846 -6.67 -15.90 32.86
N ARG A 847 -7.07 -14.93 32.03
CA ARG A 847 -6.21 -14.38 30.98
C ARG A 847 -5.24 -13.31 31.46
N SER A 848 -5.15 -13.04 32.76
CA SER A 848 -4.21 -12.07 33.36
C SER A 848 -2.89 -12.73 33.77
N PRO A 849 -1.71 -12.25 33.30
CA PRO A 849 -0.42 -12.87 33.62
C PRO A 849 -0.10 -12.92 35.12
N LEU A 850 -0.58 -11.93 35.90
CA LEU A 850 -0.41 -11.88 37.35
C LEU A 850 -0.97 -13.13 38.05
N THR A 851 -2.10 -13.68 37.58
CA THR A 851 -2.71 -14.95 38.05
C THR A 851 -1.79 -16.16 37.86
N HIS A 852 -0.74 -16.03 37.05
CA HIS A 852 0.16 -17.11 36.66
C HIS A 852 1.64 -16.81 36.93
N ALA A 853 1.99 -15.64 37.46
CA ALA A 853 3.38 -15.19 37.68
C ALA A 853 4.24 -16.20 38.47
N ALA A 854 3.66 -16.91 39.45
CA ALA A 854 4.37 -17.95 40.20
C ALA A 854 4.89 -19.13 39.34
N LYS A 855 4.26 -19.38 38.18
CA LYS A 855 4.64 -20.43 37.21
C LYS A 855 5.84 -20.03 36.34
N ILE A 856 6.16 -18.74 36.24
CA ILE A 856 7.32 -18.24 35.48
C ILE A 856 8.59 -18.88 36.04
N ARG A 857 9.46 -19.39 35.14
CA ARG A 857 10.76 -19.99 35.49
C ARG A 857 11.93 -19.25 34.88
N ALA A 858 11.80 -18.87 33.61
CA ALA A 858 12.78 -18.14 32.86
C ALA A 858 13.06 -16.74 33.45
N PRO A 859 14.31 -16.23 33.38
CA PRO A 859 14.63 -14.86 33.74
C PRO A 859 13.87 -13.85 32.86
N LEU A 860 13.27 -12.85 33.52
CA LEU A 860 12.43 -11.83 32.89
C LEU A 860 12.94 -10.39 33.13
N LEU A 861 13.29 -9.68 32.06
CA LEU A 861 13.53 -8.23 32.07
C LEU A 861 12.21 -7.49 31.81
N ILE A 862 11.96 -6.42 32.58
CA ILE A 862 10.75 -5.59 32.47
C ILE A 862 11.17 -4.14 32.21
N LEU A 863 10.67 -3.55 31.12
CA LEU A 863 10.97 -2.18 30.71
C LEU A 863 9.65 -1.37 30.63
N GLN A 864 9.60 -0.23 31.30
CA GLN A 864 8.37 0.58 31.46
C GLN A 864 8.65 2.07 31.18
N GLY A 865 7.68 2.79 30.61
CA GLY A 865 7.70 4.27 30.60
C GLY A 865 6.96 4.83 31.82
N ALA A 866 7.53 5.82 32.50
CA ALA A 866 6.93 6.43 33.69
C ALA A 866 5.56 7.08 33.42
N ASN A 867 5.40 7.70 32.25
CA ASN A 867 4.23 8.47 31.84
C ASN A 867 3.22 7.67 31.00
N ASP A 868 3.32 6.33 30.95
CA ASP A 868 2.50 5.50 30.05
C ASP A 868 0.99 5.66 30.33
N PRO A 869 0.21 6.21 29.36
CA PRO A 869 -1.21 6.48 29.54
C PRO A 869 -2.10 5.31 29.09
N ARG A 870 -1.52 4.22 28.58
CA ARG A 870 -2.23 3.02 28.12
C ARG A 870 -2.03 1.86 29.09
N VAL A 871 -0.78 1.58 29.48
CA VAL A 871 -0.39 0.54 30.43
C VAL A 871 0.41 1.20 31.56
N PRO A 872 -0.26 1.71 32.61
CA PRO A 872 0.38 2.49 33.66
C PRO A 872 1.47 1.70 34.41
N GLN A 873 2.49 2.40 34.92
CA GLN A 873 3.62 1.80 35.65
C GLN A 873 3.21 0.79 36.75
N SER A 874 2.07 1.01 37.41
CA SER A 874 1.50 0.12 38.42
C SER A 874 1.23 -1.31 37.92
N GLU A 875 1.06 -1.54 36.61
CA GLU A 875 0.99 -2.88 36.02
C GLU A 875 2.34 -3.60 36.14
N ALA A 876 3.43 -2.96 35.70
CA ALA A 876 4.79 -3.51 35.83
C ALA A 876 5.17 -3.78 37.30
N GLU A 877 4.82 -2.86 38.21
CA GLU A 877 5.11 -3.01 39.64
C GLU A 877 4.42 -4.23 40.28
N GLN A 878 3.21 -4.60 39.83
CA GLN A 878 2.49 -5.79 40.31
C GLN A 878 3.24 -7.09 39.97
N VAL A 879 3.72 -7.24 38.73
CA VAL A 879 4.48 -8.44 38.33
C VAL A 879 5.88 -8.45 38.93
N VAL A 880 6.56 -7.29 39.02
CA VAL A 880 7.86 -7.17 39.73
C VAL A 880 7.74 -7.60 41.20
N LYS A 881 6.65 -7.21 41.88
CA LYS A 881 6.37 -7.67 43.24
C LYS A 881 6.20 -9.20 43.29
N ALA A 882 5.37 -9.78 42.41
CA ALA A 882 5.12 -11.21 42.38
C ALA A 882 6.37 -12.05 42.05
N LEU A 883 7.24 -11.56 41.16
CA LEU A 883 8.54 -12.19 40.84
C LEU A 883 9.47 -12.16 42.05
N ARG A 884 9.55 -11.03 42.76
CA ARG A 884 10.37 -10.84 43.96
C ARG A 884 9.90 -11.72 45.12
N GLU A 885 8.60 -11.75 45.40
CA GLU A 885 8.00 -12.62 46.43
C GLU A 885 8.13 -14.11 46.05
N GLY A 886 8.12 -14.44 44.76
CA GLY A 886 8.35 -15.78 44.22
C GLY A 886 9.81 -16.19 44.03
N GLY A 887 10.79 -15.35 44.44
CA GLY A 887 12.23 -15.64 44.32
C GLY A 887 12.75 -15.82 42.88
N LYS A 888 12.11 -15.17 41.91
CA LYS A 888 12.44 -15.31 40.47
C LYS A 888 13.53 -14.33 40.05
N GLU A 889 14.39 -14.75 39.12
CA GLU A 889 15.37 -13.86 38.50
C GLU A 889 14.67 -12.84 37.58
N HIS A 890 14.88 -11.55 37.85
CA HIS A 890 14.28 -10.46 37.09
C HIS A 890 15.10 -9.17 37.19
N GLU A 891 15.04 -8.35 36.15
CA GLU A 891 15.46 -6.95 36.16
C GLU A 891 14.28 -6.05 35.82
N TYR A 892 14.25 -4.84 36.37
CA TYR A 892 13.20 -3.85 36.14
C TYR A 892 13.82 -2.48 35.91
N HIS A 893 13.38 -1.78 34.85
CA HIS A 893 13.78 -0.41 34.58
C HIS A 893 12.59 0.44 34.13
N VAL A 894 12.54 1.67 34.65
CA VAL A 894 11.56 2.70 34.30
C VAL A 894 12.30 3.85 33.61
N TYR A 895 11.83 4.24 32.43
CA TYR A 895 12.33 5.39 31.70
C TYR A 895 11.50 6.63 32.05
N GLU A 896 12.16 7.59 32.70
CA GLU A 896 11.61 8.93 32.94
C GLU A 896 11.45 9.69 31.63
N GLY A 897 10.39 10.49 31.52
CA GLY A 897 10.07 11.24 30.29
C GLY A 897 9.55 10.39 29.13
N GLU A 898 9.26 9.10 29.34
CA GLU A 898 8.71 8.20 28.34
C GLU A 898 7.32 7.68 28.69
N GLY A 899 6.52 7.40 27.66
CA GLY A 899 5.18 6.84 27.78
C GLY A 899 5.09 5.42 27.22
N HIS A 900 4.11 5.18 26.33
CA HIS A 900 3.85 3.86 25.74
C HIS A 900 4.88 3.47 24.67
N GLY A 901 6.10 3.17 25.12
CA GLY A 901 7.27 2.88 24.29
C GLY A 901 8.23 4.07 24.15
N PHE A 902 9.50 3.77 23.91
CA PHE A 902 10.61 4.72 24.08
C PHE A 902 10.90 5.51 22.79
N ARG A 903 10.70 6.83 22.82
CA ARG A 903 10.81 7.73 21.68
C ARG A 903 12.05 8.62 21.73
N VAL A 904 12.53 8.97 22.92
CA VAL A 904 13.81 9.65 23.11
C VAL A 904 14.92 8.69 22.68
N THR A 905 15.88 9.20 21.91
CA THR A 905 16.85 8.35 21.21
C THR A 905 17.78 7.60 22.17
N GLU A 906 18.18 8.24 23.26
CA GLU A 906 19.02 7.68 24.32
C GLU A 906 18.31 6.54 25.05
N ASN A 907 17.03 6.71 25.40
CA ASN A 907 16.20 5.68 26.04
C ASN A 907 15.94 4.48 25.10
N ARG A 908 15.75 4.76 23.79
CA ARG A 908 15.62 3.73 22.74
C ARG A 908 16.91 2.92 22.57
N ILE A 909 18.08 3.55 22.68
CA ILE A 909 19.38 2.87 22.68
C ILE A 909 19.53 2.00 23.93
N ASP A 910 19.28 2.55 25.12
CA ASP A 910 19.51 1.82 26.38
C ASP A 910 18.55 0.64 26.58
N SER A 911 17.27 0.79 26.20
CA SER A 911 16.28 -0.29 26.26
C SER A 911 16.64 -1.49 25.37
N LEU A 912 17.13 -1.24 24.15
CA LEU A 912 17.59 -2.29 23.25
C LEU A 912 18.95 -2.88 23.68
N ARG A 913 19.81 -2.08 24.33
CA ARG A 913 21.05 -2.57 24.95
C ARG A 913 20.75 -3.54 26.08
N ARG A 914 19.91 -3.16 27.06
CA ARG A 914 19.47 -4.05 28.15
C ARG A 914 18.82 -5.33 27.65
N ALA A 915 17.95 -5.23 26.64
CA ALA A 915 17.29 -6.39 26.05
C ALA A 915 18.30 -7.34 25.38
N LEU A 916 19.30 -6.80 24.67
CA LEU A 916 20.38 -7.59 24.10
C LEU A 916 21.26 -8.22 25.20
N ASP A 917 21.69 -7.46 26.20
CA ASP A 917 22.53 -7.94 27.31
C ASP A 917 21.81 -8.98 28.19
N TRP A 918 20.47 -8.94 28.25
CA TRP A 918 19.64 -9.98 28.87
C TRP A 918 19.68 -11.28 28.06
N PHE A 919 19.48 -11.20 26.75
CA PHE A 919 19.53 -12.39 25.89
C PHE A 919 20.96 -12.91 25.69
N ASP A 920 22.00 -12.07 25.73
CA ASP A 920 23.41 -12.50 25.69
C ASP A 920 23.78 -13.27 26.97
N ARG A 921 23.25 -12.88 28.14
CA ARG A 921 23.40 -13.61 29.42
C ARG A 921 22.66 -14.95 29.48
N HIS A 922 21.42 -15.02 28.98
CA HIS A 922 20.54 -16.16 29.27
C HIS A 922 20.25 -17.10 28.08
N LEU A 923 20.60 -16.72 26.84
CA LEU A 923 20.41 -17.56 25.64
C LEU A 923 21.72 -17.98 24.95
N ARG A 924 22.87 -17.62 25.52
CA ARG A 924 24.18 -18.10 25.04
C ARG A 924 24.74 -19.15 25.99
N LEU A 925 25.64 -19.95 25.46
CA LEU A 925 26.52 -20.82 26.23
C LEU A 925 27.88 -20.11 26.28
N ASP A 926 28.61 -20.29 27.40
CA ASP A 926 29.99 -19.81 27.58
C ASP A 926 30.97 -20.49 26.59
#